data_AF-A0A1F2RYZ2-F1
#
_entry.id   AF-A0A1F2RYZ2-F1
#
_cell.length_a   1.000
_cell.length_b   1.000
_cell.length_c   1.000
_cell.angle_alpha   90.00
_cell.angle_beta   90.00
_cell.angle_gamma   90.00
#
_symmetry.space_group_name_H-M   'P 1'
#
loop_
_entity.id
_entity.type
_entity.pdbx_description
1 polymer ?
#
loop_
_entity_poly.entity_id
_entity_poly.type
_entity_poly.pdbx_seq_one_letter_code
_entity_poly.pdbx_strand_id
1 'polypeptide(L)'
;MRYPRALAAAIAAVFAVLLSGVGSYQVAGQRPAVAVDADDIGGVVTGPRGPEAGVWVIAETTNLPTRFIRIVVTDDQGRFVVPDLPKATYSVWARGYGLVDSPKVQSEPGKVLNLTAMAAPDAKAAAEYYPAQYWWSLLRIPKPADFPGSGPTGNGISPNIKNQAQWIADVVGTDACVSCHGMGTRATRTIPPSLGVFDSSAAAWERRVQSGQAGQQMLARLTNAGRARALGMYADWTDRIAAGEYPQTAPPRPQGVERNAVVTLWDWADPKAYLHDEVSSDKRNPRVNRNGPIYGALESSADYLPAIDPVAHTATQVKLAVRDPNTPSTGATKPAAPSPYWGEEVIWNSQANAHSFAMDAQGRVWIASRVRPNQTSPFCREGSTHPSAQAFPINQSGRQVAMYDPKTGKVTTIDTCFGTHHLNFAEDASDTLWFCGGGPVVGWFNTKLYLETGDEQKAQGWTTLVLDTNGNGRRDAYAEPDQPVDPAKDKRINAPYYGVAPSPADGSIWGSVTGFPGAVVRLVPGANPPQTALAEYYELPMKNGQPVEAYSPRGMDVDRNGVVWIGTASGHLVSFDRRRCKAPLNGPNATGQHCQEGFTVHRLPGPNYLDSVSSGSADSPYYTFVDRFDMLGTGSNNVPMVTGNESEALVALVNGRMQTFRVPYPMGYYGKGFDGRIDDPGAGWKGKGVYSTFATRAPFHAEGGKGNMSKVVKWQIRPTPLAK
;
A
#
# COMPACT_ATOMS: atom_id res chain seq x y z
N MET A 1 -34.75 63.48 73.27
CA MET A 1 -34.50 64.91 73.53
C MET A 1 -33.66 65.46 72.37
N ARG A 2 -34.24 66.41 71.61
CA ARG A 2 -33.66 67.45 70.72
C ARG A 2 -32.42 67.16 69.82
N TYR A 3 -32.67 67.27 68.50
CA TYR A 3 -31.80 67.45 67.30
C TYR A 3 -30.95 68.75 67.33
N PRO A 4 -29.88 69.00 66.50
CA PRO A 4 -29.87 69.04 65.00
C PRO A 4 -28.58 68.52 64.28
N ARG A 5 -28.68 67.88 63.09
CA ARG A 5 -28.63 68.35 61.67
C ARG A 5 -27.32 69.01 61.16
N ALA A 6 -26.95 68.55 59.94
CA ALA A 6 -26.00 69.09 58.92
C ALA A 6 -24.65 68.31 58.87
N LEU A 7 -24.10 67.85 57.75
CA LEU A 7 -24.25 68.22 56.33
C LEU A 7 -23.84 67.01 55.45
N ALA A 8 -24.44 66.87 54.27
CA ALA A 8 -24.05 65.91 53.23
C ALA A 8 -23.04 66.52 52.25
N ALA A 9 -22.07 65.75 51.73
CA ALA A 9 -21.69 65.69 50.31
C ALA A 9 -20.45 64.80 50.02
N ALA A 10 -20.54 64.09 48.88
CA ALA A 10 -19.47 63.65 47.96
C ALA A 10 -18.69 62.34 48.20
N ILE A 11 -19.32 61.25 47.73
CA ILE A 11 -18.82 60.19 46.84
C ILE A 11 -17.34 60.29 46.37
N ALA A 12 -16.55 59.25 46.65
CA ALA A 12 -15.75 58.53 45.63
C ALA A 12 -15.22 57.20 46.19
N ALA A 13 -15.52 56.13 45.47
CA ALA A 13 -15.25 54.74 45.77
C ALA A 13 -13.82 54.30 45.41
N VAL A 14 -13.51 53.07 45.83
CA VAL A 14 -12.42 52.19 45.38
C VAL A 14 -11.06 52.47 46.02
N PHE A 15 -10.76 51.77 47.12
CA PHE A 15 -9.50 51.05 47.37
C PHE A 15 -9.59 50.39 48.77
N ALA A 16 -9.04 49.17 48.88
CA ALA A 16 -8.85 48.37 50.10
C ALA A 16 -9.99 47.43 50.57
N VAL A 17 -10.06 46.24 49.96
CA VAL A 17 -10.11 44.99 50.72
C VAL A 17 -9.01 44.07 50.16
N LEU A 18 -7.78 44.33 50.60
CA LEU A 18 -6.63 43.42 50.50
C LEU A 18 -6.39 42.88 51.92
N LEU A 19 -5.99 41.61 52.00
CA LEU A 19 -5.55 40.84 53.19
C LEU A 19 -6.60 40.02 53.95
N SER A 20 -7.22 39.06 53.24
CA SER A 20 -7.59 37.76 53.83
C SER A 20 -7.72 36.72 52.72
N GLY A 21 -6.60 36.12 52.31
CA GLY A 21 -6.58 35.10 51.25
C GLY A 21 -5.20 34.78 50.68
N VAL A 22 -4.20 34.55 51.54
CA VAL A 22 -2.88 34.05 51.09
C VAL A 22 -2.58 32.79 51.90
N GLY A 23 -2.87 31.63 51.32
CA GLY A 23 -2.70 30.34 51.99
C GLY A 23 -3.24 29.15 51.21
N SER A 24 -3.18 29.21 49.88
CA SER A 24 -3.36 28.04 49.01
C SER A 24 -2.54 28.31 47.75
N TYR A 25 -1.22 28.27 47.89
CA TYR A 25 -0.40 27.90 46.73
C TYR A 25 -0.87 26.51 46.35
N GLN A 26 -1.65 26.44 45.27
CA GLN A 26 -1.84 25.21 44.54
C GLN A 26 -0.43 24.68 44.28
N VAL A 27 -0.10 23.57 44.93
CA VAL A 27 0.93 22.67 44.49
C VAL A 27 0.70 22.52 42.99
N ALA A 28 1.61 23.04 42.17
CA ALA A 28 1.69 22.67 40.77
C ALA A 28 1.73 21.14 40.78
N GLY A 29 0.58 20.52 40.46
CA GLY A 29 0.39 19.09 40.62
C GLY A 29 1.54 18.38 39.92
N GLN A 30 2.36 17.66 40.69
CA GLN A 30 3.31 16.70 40.14
C GLN A 30 2.50 15.81 39.18
N ARG A 31 2.73 15.99 37.88
CA ARG A 31 2.13 15.11 36.88
C ARG A 31 2.53 13.68 37.26
N PRO A 32 1.61 12.71 37.30
CA PRO A 32 1.97 11.34 37.60
C PRO A 32 3.13 10.93 36.70
N ALA A 33 4.22 10.43 37.29
CA ALA A 33 5.37 9.96 36.54
C ALA A 33 4.90 8.90 35.54
N VAL A 34 5.32 9.02 34.28
CA VAL A 34 5.04 8.00 33.27
C VAL A 34 5.70 6.70 33.74
N ALA A 35 4.90 5.67 33.96
CA ALA A 35 5.42 4.36 34.31
C ALA A 35 6.20 3.81 33.13
N VAL A 36 7.39 3.29 33.39
CA VAL A 36 8.29 2.60 32.46
C VAL A 36 8.82 1.35 33.18
N ASP A 37 9.12 0.29 32.46
CA ASP A 37 9.96 -0.82 32.95
C ASP A 37 11.34 -0.81 32.27
N ALA A 38 12.11 -1.88 32.41
CA ALA A 38 13.55 -1.89 32.13
C ALA A 38 13.88 -1.78 30.64
N ASP A 39 12.94 -2.13 29.76
CA ASP A 39 13.04 -2.11 28.31
C ASP A 39 12.22 -0.97 27.68
N ASP A 40 11.73 -0.02 28.49
CA ASP A 40 10.94 1.12 28.00
C ASP A 40 11.71 2.44 27.99
N ILE A 41 11.33 3.33 27.07
CA ILE A 41 11.61 4.77 27.21
C ILE A 41 10.28 5.51 27.31
N GLY A 42 10.05 6.23 28.41
CA GLY A 42 8.83 6.98 28.65
C GLY A 42 9.07 8.47 28.81
N GLY A 43 8.01 9.27 28.81
CA GLY A 43 8.19 10.70 28.94
C GLY A 43 6.99 11.57 28.63
N VAL A 44 7.25 12.87 28.59
CA VAL A 44 6.27 13.89 28.18
C VAL A 44 6.87 14.77 27.10
N VAL A 45 6.10 15.06 26.06
CA VAL A 45 6.40 16.07 25.07
C VAL A 45 5.64 17.36 25.42
N THR A 46 6.36 18.45 25.60
CA THR A 46 5.79 19.78 25.83
C THR A 46 6.25 20.76 24.76
N GLY A 47 5.32 21.54 24.22
CA GLY A 47 5.59 22.64 23.31
C GLY A 47 5.28 23.99 23.96
N PRO A 48 5.33 25.09 23.18
CA PRO A 48 5.13 26.45 23.68
C PRO A 48 3.75 26.70 24.32
N ARG A 49 2.75 25.86 24.00
CA ARG A 49 1.37 25.98 24.50
C ARG A 49 1.00 24.91 25.54
N GLY A 50 1.99 24.20 26.09
CA GLY A 50 1.79 23.10 27.03
C GLY A 50 2.03 21.73 26.41
N PRO A 51 1.44 20.65 26.94
CA PRO A 51 1.66 19.30 26.42
C PRO A 51 1.20 19.15 24.96
N GLU A 52 1.97 18.42 24.17
CA GLU A 52 1.68 18.19 22.75
C GLU A 52 1.00 16.83 22.54
N ALA A 53 -0.31 16.86 22.31
CA ALA A 53 -1.07 15.65 22.00
C ALA A 53 -0.96 15.24 20.53
N GLY A 54 -0.98 13.92 20.28
CA GLY A 54 -0.95 13.37 18.92
C GLY A 54 0.32 13.72 18.15
N VAL A 55 1.46 13.84 18.83
CA VAL A 55 2.77 13.97 18.17
C VAL A 55 3.51 12.64 18.25
N TRP A 56 4.36 12.38 17.28
CA TRP A 56 5.15 11.16 17.22
C TRP A 56 6.43 11.33 18.02
N VAL A 57 6.75 10.33 18.84
CA VAL A 57 8.05 10.19 19.48
C VAL A 57 8.79 9.07 18.76
N ILE A 58 9.97 9.40 18.25
CA ILE A 58 10.79 8.52 17.42
C ILE A 58 12.05 8.17 18.22
N ALA A 59 12.30 6.87 18.41
CA ALA A 59 13.52 6.32 18.97
C ALA A 59 14.28 5.56 17.89
N GLU A 60 15.50 6.00 17.57
CA GLU A 60 16.33 5.43 16.51
C GLU A 60 17.67 4.94 17.07
N THR A 61 18.14 3.79 16.61
CA THR A 61 19.50 3.31 16.90
C THR A 61 20.15 2.63 15.70
N THR A 62 21.47 2.74 15.63
CA THR A 62 22.36 1.99 14.73
C THR A 62 23.30 1.06 15.50
N ASN A 63 23.07 0.87 16.81
CA ASN A 63 23.88 -0.03 17.65
C ASN A 63 23.44 -1.50 17.60
N LEU A 64 22.36 -1.79 16.86
CA LEU A 64 21.91 -3.14 16.56
C LEU A 64 22.47 -3.62 15.21
N PRO A 65 22.42 -4.93 14.88
CA PRO A 65 22.98 -5.43 13.63
C PRO A 65 22.37 -4.83 12.36
N THR A 66 21.15 -4.31 12.43
CA THR A 66 20.58 -3.41 11.43
C THR A 66 20.01 -2.16 12.07
N ARG A 67 19.86 -1.08 11.30
CA ARG A 67 19.23 0.16 11.76
C ARG A 67 17.81 -0.14 12.22
N PHE A 68 17.48 0.35 13.40
CA PHE A 68 16.21 0.12 14.08
C PHE A 68 15.56 1.44 14.45
N ILE A 69 14.25 1.54 14.20
CA ILE A 69 13.44 2.69 14.60
C ILE A 69 12.18 2.16 15.28
N ARG A 70 11.78 2.76 16.41
CA ARG A 70 10.46 2.58 16.99
C ARG A 70 9.78 3.93 17.21
N ILE A 71 8.52 4.01 16.83
CA ILE A 71 7.73 5.24 16.81
C ILE A 71 6.43 4.99 17.56
N VAL A 72 6.08 5.92 18.43
CA VAL A 72 4.82 5.92 19.18
C VAL A 72 4.18 7.30 19.12
N VAL A 73 2.95 7.41 19.60
CA VAL A 73 2.20 8.66 19.62
C VAL A 73 1.90 9.08 21.05
N THR A 74 1.93 10.38 21.32
CA THR A 74 1.56 10.94 22.62
C THR A 74 0.04 10.94 22.87
N ASP A 75 -0.36 10.79 24.13
CA ASP A 75 -1.74 10.96 24.58
C ASP A 75 -2.17 12.45 24.68
N ASP A 76 -3.38 12.72 25.18
CA ASP A 76 -3.91 14.09 25.36
C ASP A 76 -3.08 14.97 26.31
N GLN A 77 -2.26 14.35 27.16
CA GLN A 77 -1.39 15.05 28.10
C GLN A 77 0.07 15.07 27.62
N GLY A 78 0.32 14.76 26.34
CA GLY A 78 1.66 14.73 25.76
C GLY A 78 2.53 13.58 26.26
N ARG A 79 1.97 12.61 27.00
CA ARG A 79 2.71 11.49 27.58
C ARG A 79 2.91 10.39 26.56
N PHE A 80 4.03 9.68 26.63
CA PHE A 80 4.32 8.54 25.76
C PHE A 80 5.10 7.45 26.49
N VAL A 81 4.98 6.23 25.98
CA VAL A 81 5.91 5.12 26.23
C VAL A 81 6.32 4.52 24.88
N VAL A 82 7.63 4.38 24.65
CA VAL A 82 8.23 3.58 23.59
C VAL A 82 8.59 2.21 24.19
N PRO A 83 7.82 1.15 23.88
CA PRO A 83 7.93 -0.12 24.60
C PRO A 83 8.95 -1.10 23.99
N ASP A 84 9.33 -2.12 24.77
CA ASP A 84 10.08 -3.33 24.36
C ASP A 84 11.37 -3.06 23.58
N LEU A 85 12.10 -1.99 23.93
CA LEU A 85 13.31 -1.57 23.24
C LEU A 85 14.48 -2.51 23.56
N PRO A 86 15.17 -3.03 22.53
CA PRO A 86 16.43 -3.74 22.72
C PRO A 86 17.47 -2.92 23.49
N LYS A 87 18.40 -3.59 24.16
CA LYS A 87 19.48 -2.89 24.86
C LYS A 87 20.41 -2.21 23.86
N ALA A 88 20.28 -0.89 23.74
CA ALA A 88 21.10 -0.02 22.90
C ALA A 88 20.98 1.44 23.38
N THR A 89 21.82 2.32 22.83
CA THR A 89 21.62 3.76 22.95
C THR A 89 20.75 4.25 21.79
N TYR A 90 19.78 5.11 22.10
CA TYR A 90 18.80 5.63 21.15
C TYR A 90 18.88 7.15 21.05
N SER A 91 18.82 7.65 19.83
CA SER A 91 18.46 9.03 19.55
C SER A 91 16.93 9.16 19.62
N VAL A 92 16.42 9.98 20.52
CA VAL A 92 14.99 10.19 20.76
C VAL A 92 14.58 11.64 20.47
N TRP A 93 13.52 11.85 19.69
CA TRP A 93 12.97 13.17 19.39
C TRP A 93 11.46 13.12 19.09
N ALA A 94 10.83 14.30 19.05
CA ALA A 94 9.42 14.46 18.73
C ALA A 94 9.23 15.14 17.35
N ARG A 95 8.21 14.70 16.61
CA ARG A 95 7.75 15.26 15.33
C ARG A 95 6.23 15.39 15.36
N GLY A 96 5.67 16.42 14.74
CA GLY A 96 4.21 16.56 14.62
C GLY A 96 3.78 17.64 13.64
N TYR A 97 2.55 17.55 13.13
CA TYR A 97 2.01 18.59 12.27
C TYR A 97 1.84 19.91 13.03
N GLY A 98 2.21 21.01 12.37
CA GLY A 98 2.30 22.35 12.97
C GLY A 98 3.61 22.61 13.75
N LEU A 99 4.54 21.65 13.74
CA LEU A 99 5.83 21.70 14.44
C LEU A 99 6.97 21.43 13.45
N VAL A 100 8.20 21.55 13.93
CA VAL A 100 9.40 20.95 13.33
C VAL A 100 9.98 19.92 14.29
N ASP A 101 10.95 19.12 13.84
CA ASP A 101 11.63 18.17 14.71
C ASP A 101 12.21 18.86 15.95
N SER A 102 11.98 18.26 17.12
CA SER A 102 12.68 18.65 18.34
C SER A 102 14.18 18.33 18.25
N PRO A 103 15.02 18.94 19.09
CA PRO A 103 16.38 18.43 19.30
C PRO A 103 16.36 16.94 19.65
N LYS A 104 17.34 16.21 19.13
CA LYS A 104 17.57 14.79 19.43
C LYS A 104 18.26 14.64 20.79
N VAL A 105 17.75 13.74 21.63
CA VAL A 105 18.29 13.44 22.95
C VAL A 105 18.75 11.98 22.98
N GLN A 106 19.94 11.70 23.50
CA GLN A 106 20.41 10.33 23.70
C GLN A 106 19.77 9.72 24.94
N SER A 107 19.28 8.49 24.84
CA SER A 107 18.67 7.77 25.96
C SER A 107 18.88 6.26 25.83
N GLU A 108 18.59 5.54 26.90
CA GLU A 108 18.65 4.08 26.99
C GLU A 108 17.33 3.57 27.58
N PRO A 109 16.95 2.31 27.35
CA PRO A 109 15.79 1.71 28.01
C PRO A 109 15.87 1.80 29.54
N GLY A 110 14.70 1.86 30.21
CA GLY A 110 14.56 2.09 31.64
C GLY A 110 14.56 3.57 32.06
N LYS A 111 14.41 4.51 31.11
CA LYS A 111 14.52 5.96 31.38
C LYS A 111 13.22 6.71 31.11
N VAL A 112 13.03 7.78 31.90
CA VAL A 112 11.99 8.80 31.66
C VAL A 112 12.66 10.08 31.20
N LEU A 113 12.18 10.67 30.10
CA LEU A 113 12.73 11.89 29.52
C LEU A 113 11.64 12.91 29.17
N ASN A 114 12.00 14.19 29.20
CA ASN A 114 11.12 15.27 28.74
C ASN A 114 11.63 15.77 27.39
N LEU A 115 10.76 15.81 26.39
CA LEU A 115 11.07 16.37 25.07
C LEU A 115 10.40 17.74 24.93
N THR A 116 11.15 18.70 24.39
CA THR A 116 10.61 20.02 24.05
C THR A 116 10.31 20.08 22.56
N ALA A 117 9.03 20.09 22.21
CA ALA A 117 8.59 20.28 20.84
C ALA A 117 8.91 21.70 20.35
N MET A 118 9.29 21.80 19.08
CA MET A 118 9.64 23.06 18.43
C MET A 118 8.48 23.54 17.55
N ALA A 119 7.95 24.72 17.82
CA ALA A 119 6.99 25.33 16.89
C ALA A 119 7.67 25.59 15.54
N ALA A 120 6.93 25.35 14.46
CA ALA A 120 7.42 25.73 13.15
C ALA A 120 7.53 27.27 13.06
N PRO A 121 8.60 27.81 12.43
CA PRO A 121 8.77 29.26 12.25
C PRO A 121 7.60 29.92 11.52
N ASP A 122 7.00 29.19 10.58
CA ASP A 122 5.81 29.59 9.84
C ASP A 122 5.02 28.36 9.35
N ALA A 123 3.85 28.58 8.74
CA ALA A 123 2.99 27.52 8.24
C ALA A 123 3.60 26.72 7.08
N LYS A 124 4.49 27.34 6.29
CA LYS A 124 5.17 26.67 5.17
C LYS A 124 6.22 25.69 5.70
N ALA A 125 6.99 26.08 6.72
CA ALA A 125 7.93 25.22 7.42
C ALA A 125 7.21 24.04 8.10
N ALA A 126 6.01 24.25 8.67
CA ALA A 126 5.18 23.16 9.18
C ALA A 126 4.74 22.19 8.07
N ALA A 127 4.37 22.73 6.90
CA ALA A 127 3.88 21.94 5.77
C ALA A 127 4.95 21.02 5.16
N GLU A 128 6.23 21.31 5.35
CA GLU A 128 7.33 20.42 4.93
C GLU A 128 7.26 19.03 5.57
N TYR A 129 6.57 18.90 6.72
CA TYR A 129 6.32 17.63 7.41
C TYR A 129 4.98 16.99 7.05
N TYR A 130 4.16 17.60 6.20
CA TYR A 130 2.88 17.02 5.77
C TYR A 130 3.12 15.85 4.80
N PRO A 131 2.26 14.81 4.84
CA PRO A 131 2.44 13.64 3.99
C PRO A 131 2.23 14.01 2.52
N ALA A 132 2.85 13.24 1.63
CA ALA A 132 2.92 13.49 0.20
C ALA A 132 1.57 13.89 -0.45
N GLN A 133 0.44 13.27 -0.03
CA GLN A 133 -0.88 13.56 -0.57
C GLN A 133 -1.31 15.04 -0.44
N TYR A 134 -0.87 15.75 0.59
CA TYR A 134 -1.25 17.17 0.75
C TYR A 134 -0.57 18.02 -0.30
N TRP A 135 0.69 17.72 -0.61
CA TRP A 135 1.43 18.36 -1.68
C TRP A 135 0.91 17.94 -3.05
N TRP A 136 0.60 16.65 -3.22
CA TRP A 136 0.05 16.11 -4.46
C TRP A 136 -1.34 16.67 -4.80
N SER A 137 -2.16 16.93 -3.78
CA SER A 137 -3.49 17.52 -3.94
C SER A 137 -3.50 18.93 -4.53
N LEU A 138 -2.37 19.64 -4.52
CA LEU A 138 -2.23 20.95 -5.17
C LEU A 138 -2.23 20.87 -6.70
N LEU A 139 -2.17 19.67 -7.29
CA LEU A 139 -2.30 19.47 -8.73
C LEU A 139 -3.66 19.95 -9.24
N ARG A 140 -3.66 20.73 -10.33
CA ARG A 140 -4.89 21.20 -10.99
C ARG A 140 -5.29 20.25 -12.11
N ILE A 141 -6.40 19.55 -11.91
CA ILE A 141 -6.89 18.58 -12.89
C ILE A 141 -7.54 19.32 -14.08
N PRO A 142 -7.35 18.87 -15.34
CA PRO A 142 -8.07 19.41 -16.49
C PRO A 142 -9.58 19.44 -16.24
N LYS A 143 -10.26 20.49 -16.69
CA LYS A 143 -11.68 20.71 -16.35
C LYS A 143 -12.55 19.67 -17.07
N PRO A 144 -13.76 19.35 -16.57
CA PRO A 144 -14.67 18.43 -17.25
C PRO A 144 -14.95 18.80 -18.71
N ALA A 145 -14.98 20.09 -19.05
CA ALA A 145 -15.18 20.59 -20.42
C ALA A 145 -14.00 20.29 -21.38
N ASP A 146 -12.86 19.85 -20.87
CA ASP A 146 -11.72 19.39 -21.69
C ASP A 146 -11.92 17.96 -22.20
N PHE A 147 -13.02 17.28 -21.84
CA PHE A 147 -13.27 15.89 -22.19
C PHE A 147 -14.55 15.70 -23.04
N PRO A 148 -14.56 14.73 -23.98
CA PRO A 148 -13.45 13.87 -24.36
C PRO A 148 -12.29 14.66 -25.00
N GLY A 149 -11.07 14.14 -24.91
CA GLY A 149 -9.90 14.81 -25.46
C GLY A 149 -10.04 15.11 -26.96
N SER A 150 -9.44 16.21 -27.44
CA SER A 150 -9.49 16.61 -28.85
C SER A 150 -8.17 16.42 -29.61
N GLY A 151 -7.22 15.71 -28.99
CA GLY A 151 -5.95 15.33 -29.59
C GLY A 151 -4.89 16.44 -29.58
N PRO A 152 -3.70 16.16 -30.15
CA PRO A 152 -2.55 17.08 -30.10
C PRO A 152 -2.77 18.46 -30.73
N THR A 153 -3.64 18.55 -31.73
CA THR A 153 -3.99 19.82 -32.42
C THR A 153 -5.14 20.58 -31.75
N GLY A 154 -5.82 19.96 -30.80
CA GLY A 154 -6.87 20.56 -29.99
C GLY A 154 -6.36 20.94 -28.60
N ASN A 155 -6.93 20.33 -27.56
CA ASN A 155 -6.57 20.59 -26.16
C ASN A 155 -5.39 19.76 -25.64
N GLY A 156 -4.76 18.94 -26.49
CA GLY A 156 -3.60 18.13 -26.14
C GLY A 156 -3.91 16.88 -25.33
N ILE A 157 -5.19 16.55 -25.08
CA ILE A 157 -5.61 15.32 -24.41
C ILE A 157 -6.01 14.28 -25.47
N SER A 158 -5.60 13.04 -25.26
CA SER A 158 -5.96 11.92 -26.14
C SER A 158 -7.48 11.76 -26.26
N PRO A 159 -8.03 11.60 -27.48
CA PRO A 159 -9.45 11.31 -27.67
C PRO A 159 -9.93 10.01 -27.00
N ASN A 160 -9.00 9.14 -26.58
CA ASN A 160 -9.31 7.92 -25.83
C ASN A 160 -9.64 8.19 -24.36
N ILE A 161 -9.28 9.35 -23.82
CA ILE A 161 -9.65 9.76 -22.46
C ILE A 161 -10.99 10.48 -22.53
N LYS A 162 -12.03 9.85 -21.98
CA LYS A 162 -13.42 10.27 -22.17
C LYS A 162 -13.93 11.24 -21.12
N ASN A 163 -13.31 11.28 -19.95
CA ASN A 163 -13.74 12.12 -18.83
C ASN A 163 -12.59 12.41 -17.85
N GLN A 164 -12.84 13.32 -16.91
CA GLN A 164 -11.85 13.75 -15.91
C GLN A 164 -11.41 12.60 -14.98
N ALA A 165 -12.33 11.69 -14.63
CA ALA A 165 -12.01 10.55 -13.77
C ALA A 165 -11.00 9.60 -14.44
N GLN A 166 -11.17 9.34 -15.73
CA GLN A 166 -10.22 8.55 -16.50
C GLN A 166 -8.85 9.23 -16.61
N TRP A 167 -8.81 10.57 -16.75
CA TRP A 167 -7.53 11.30 -16.67
C TRP A 167 -6.84 11.11 -15.32
N ILE A 168 -7.60 11.19 -14.22
CA ILE A 168 -7.05 10.93 -12.89
C ILE A 168 -6.49 9.51 -12.82
N ALA A 169 -7.23 8.49 -13.26
CA ALA A 169 -6.75 7.11 -13.24
C ALA A 169 -5.49 6.89 -14.10
N ASP A 170 -5.50 7.36 -15.34
CA ASP A 170 -4.49 7.03 -16.36
C ASP A 170 -3.24 7.92 -16.31
N VAL A 171 -3.30 9.09 -15.65
CA VAL A 171 -2.20 10.06 -15.59
C VAL A 171 -1.73 10.33 -14.17
N VAL A 172 -2.65 10.46 -13.20
CA VAL A 172 -2.35 11.02 -11.87
C VAL A 172 -2.26 9.96 -10.79
N GLY A 173 -3.22 9.05 -10.73
CA GLY A 173 -3.44 8.12 -9.63
C GLY A 173 -2.64 6.83 -9.75
N THR A 174 -3.12 5.82 -9.02
CA THR A 174 -2.44 4.52 -8.85
C THR A 174 -2.12 3.80 -10.16
N ASP A 175 -2.95 3.90 -11.21
CA ASP A 175 -2.71 3.20 -12.48
C ASP A 175 -1.64 3.88 -13.36
N ALA A 176 -1.14 5.03 -12.93
CA ALA A 176 -0.15 5.86 -13.59
C ALA A 176 1.15 6.00 -12.76
N CYS A 177 1.63 7.24 -12.55
CA CYS A 177 2.90 7.54 -11.88
C CYS A 177 2.95 6.98 -10.45
N VAL A 178 1.83 7.05 -9.72
CA VAL A 178 1.75 6.63 -8.31
C VAL A 178 1.76 5.10 -8.17
N SER A 179 1.88 4.32 -9.24
CA SER A 179 2.11 2.87 -9.17
C SER A 179 3.51 2.47 -8.68
N CYS A 180 4.47 3.38 -8.79
CA CYS A 180 5.89 3.05 -8.66
C CYS A 180 6.55 3.71 -7.45
N HIS A 181 6.21 4.96 -7.17
CA HIS A 181 6.78 5.75 -6.08
C HIS A 181 5.79 6.85 -5.68
N GLY A 182 5.95 7.37 -4.46
CA GLY A 182 5.13 8.50 -3.98
C GLY A 182 5.39 9.79 -4.77
N MET A 183 4.34 10.59 -4.92
CA MET A 183 4.28 11.89 -5.58
C MET A 183 3.90 12.96 -4.54
N GLY A 184 4.64 14.07 -4.48
CA GLY A 184 4.45 15.09 -3.45
C GLY A 184 5.48 15.02 -2.32
N THR A 185 6.31 13.98 -2.30
CA THR A 185 7.60 13.99 -1.58
C THR A 185 8.47 15.14 -2.10
N ARG A 186 9.42 15.61 -1.28
CA ARG A 186 10.32 16.71 -1.67
C ARG A 186 11.06 16.43 -2.99
N ALA A 187 11.49 15.18 -3.21
CA ALA A 187 12.19 14.76 -4.42
C ALA A 187 11.34 14.86 -5.70
N THR A 188 10.00 14.73 -5.58
CA THR A 188 9.09 14.73 -6.73
C THR A 188 8.41 16.09 -6.93
N ARG A 189 8.11 16.84 -5.86
CA ARG A 189 7.48 18.17 -5.95
C ARG A 189 8.42 19.32 -6.31
N THR A 190 9.72 19.09 -6.32
CA THR A 190 10.76 20.08 -6.70
C THR A 190 11.63 19.52 -7.81
N ILE A 191 12.29 20.35 -8.63
CA ILE A 191 13.32 19.90 -9.59
C ILE A 191 14.71 19.98 -8.92
N PRO A 192 15.44 18.86 -8.74
CA PRO A 192 16.76 18.91 -8.14
C PRO A 192 17.77 19.55 -9.12
N PRO A 193 18.70 20.40 -8.64
CA PRO A 193 19.73 21.00 -9.49
C PRO A 193 20.58 19.97 -10.25
N SER A 194 20.76 18.77 -9.68
CA SER A 194 21.49 17.66 -10.32
C SER A 194 20.82 17.10 -11.58
N LEU A 195 19.56 17.45 -11.86
CA LEU A 195 18.91 17.09 -13.12
C LEU A 195 19.42 17.93 -14.30
N GLY A 196 19.86 19.16 -14.03
CA GLY A 196 20.30 20.14 -15.03
C GLY A 196 19.48 21.43 -15.01
N VAL A 197 19.80 22.32 -15.95
CA VAL A 197 19.09 23.58 -16.19
C VAL A 197 18.30 23.45 -17.49
N PHE A 198 17.07 23.95 -17.52
CA PHE A 198 16.15 23.81 -18.64
C PHE A 198 15.41 25.13 -18.88
N ASP A 199 14.99 25.35 -20.12
CA ASP A 199 14.27 26.57 -20.53
C ASP A 199 12.87 26.69 -19.88
N SER A 200 12.30 25.57 -19.42
CA SER A 200 11.03 25.53 -18.71
C SER A 200 10.92 24.32 -17.79
N SER A 201 10.04 24.39 -16.80
CA SER A 201 9.71 23.26 -15.94
C SER A 201 9.06 22.10 -16.69
N ALA A 202 8.36 22.37 -17.81
CA ALA A 202 7.83 21.30 -18.66
C ALA A 202 8.95 20.48 -19.32
N ALA A 203 10.00 21.15 -19.82
CA ALA A 203 11.20 20.49 -20.34
C ALA A 203 11.97 19.73 -19.22
N ALA A 204 12.04 20.30 -18.02
CA ALA A 204 12.63 19.62 -16.87
C ALA A 204 11.86 18.36 -16.48
N TRP A 205 10.52 18.40 -16.48
CA TRP A 205 9.67 17.23 -16.22
C TRP A 205 9.82 16.14 -17.27
N GLU A 206 9.90 16.52 -18.54
CA GLU A 206 10.16 15.59 -19.62
C GLU A 206 11.49 14.86 -19.44
N ARG A 207 12.56 15.62 -19.16
CA ARG A 207 13.88 15.05 -18.86
C ARG A 207 13.88 14.20 -17.60
N ARG A 208 13.13 14.57 -16.57
CA ARG A 208 12.95 13.77 -15.35
C ARG A 208 12.35 12.42 -15.66
N VAL A 209 11.26 12.38 -16.41
CA VAL A 209 10.53 11.15 -16.76
C VAL A 209 11.40 10.19 -17.56
N GLN A 210 12.44 10.66 -18.24
CA GLN A 210 13.42 9.81 -18.92
C GLN A 210 14.50 9.21 -17.97
N SER A 211 14.52 9.56 -16.68
CA SER A 211 15.59 9.13 -15.78
C SER A 211 15.47 7.64 -15.41
N GLY A 212 16.53 6.87 -15.65
CA GLY A 212 16.60 5.45 -15.25
C GLY A 212 15.90 4.47 -16.21
N GLN A 213 15.87 3.19 -15.81
CA GLN A 213 15.45 2.07 -16.65
C GLN A 213 13.95 2.06 -16.99
N ALA A 214 13.10 2.67 -16.14
CA ALA A 214 11.67 2.81 -16.41
C ALA A 214 11.32 4.01 -17.32
N GLY A 215 12.30 4.82 -17.73
CA GLY A 215 12.04 6.12 -18.37
C GLY A 215 11.25 6.05 -19.68
N GLN A 216 11.56 5.08 -20.54
CA GLN A 216 10.83 4.88 -21.80
C GLN A 216 9.35 4.52 -21.55
N GLN A 217 9.07 3.68 -20.55
CA GLN A 217 7.70 3.29 -20.21
C GLN A 217 6.91 4.49 -19.70
N MET A 218 7.50 5.30 -18.82
CA MET A 218 6.83 6.49 -18.29
C MET A 218 6.57 7.52 -19.40
N LEU A 219 7.50 7.72 -20.32
CA LEU A 219 7.31 8.62 -21.46
C LEU A 219 6.23 8.15 -22.43
N ALA A 220 6.17 6.84 -22.71
CA ALA A 220 5.14 6.25 -23.56
C ALA A 220 3.74 6.45 -22.95
N ARG A 221 3.59 6.29 -21.63
CA ARG A 221 2.33 6.55 -20.92
C ARG A 221 1.85 7.99 -21.10
N LEU A 222 2.73 8.97 -20.87
CA LEU A 222 2.38 10.38 -21.08
C LEU A 222 2.02 10.66 -22.54
N THR A 223 2.72 10.02 -23.48
CA THR A 223 2.43 10.15 -24.92
C THR A 223 1.03 9.64 -25.26
N ASN A 224 0.62 8.49 -24.73
CA ASN A 224 -0.70 7.90 -24.98
C ASN A 224 -1.86 8.73 -24.39
N ALA A 225 -1.61 9.43 -23.28
CA ALA A 225 -2.61 10.25 -22.60
C ALA A 225 -2.71 11.69 -23.14
N GLY A 226 -1.59 12.27 -23.57
CA GLY A 226 -1.50 13.68 -23.94
C GLY A 226 -0.28 14.35 -23.32
N ARG A 227 0.90 14.08 -23.90
CA ARG A 227 2.22 14.42 -23.32
C ARG A 227 2.34 15.88 -22.93
N ALA A 228 2.06 16.80 -23.85
CA ALA A 228 2.18 18.24 -23.60
C ALA A 228 1.24 18.71 -22.48
N ARG A 229 -0.01 18.21 -22.46
CA ARG A 229 -0.99 18.54 -21.41
C ARG A 229 -0.56 18.03 -20.05
N ALA A 230 -0.08 16.79 -19.96
CA ALA A 230 0.37 16.19 -18.71
C ALA A 230 1.64 16.87 -18.17
N LEU A 231 2.64 17.10 -19.01
CA LEU A 231 3.87 17.81 -18.63
C LEU A 231 3.60 19.25 -18.19
N GLY A 232 2.69 19.96 -18.87
CA GLY A 232 2.27 21.30 -18.49
C GLY A 232 1.61 21.36 -17.11
N MET A 233 0.75 20.36 -16.80
CA MET A 233 0.11 20.23 -15.48
C MET A 233 1.14 20.00 -14.37
N TYR A 234 2.12 19.11 -14.59
CA TYR A 234 3.19 18.87 -13.60
C TYR A 234 4.14 20.07 -13.46
N ALA A 235 4.42 20.78 -14.55
CA ALA A 235 5.21 22.00 -14.54
C ALA A 235 4.52 23.09 -13.70
N ASP A 236 3.24 23.38 -13.96
CA ASP A 236 2.45 24.34 -13.19
C ASP A 236 2.47 24.03 -11.69
N TRP A 237 2.28 22.77 -11.32
CA TRP A 237 2.32 22.32 -9.93
C TRP A 237 3.67 22.60 -9.25
N THR A 238 4.77 22.21 -9.91
CA THR A 238 6.12 22.47 -9.38
C THR A 238 6.44 23.97 -9.33
N ASP A 239 6.04 24.73 -10.34
CA ASP A 239 6.31 26.18 -10.44
C ASP A 239 5.57 26.96 -9.37
N ARG A 240 4.29 26.64 -9.09
CA ARG A 240 3.55 27.26 -8.00
C ARG A 240 4.17 26.96 -6.64
N ILE A 241 4.61 25.73 -6.40
CA ILE A 241 5.32 25.36 -5.15
C ILE A 241 6.64 26.15 -5.03
N ALA A 242 7.41 26.26 -6.11
CA ALA A 242 8.63 27.06 -6.15
C ALA A 242 8.35 28.55 -5.88
N ALA A 243 7.23 29.08 -6.40
CA ALA A 243 6.75 30.44 -6.14
C ALA A 243 6.17 30.64 -4.73
N GLY A 244 6.09 29.59 -3.92
CA GLY A 244 5.74 29.66 -2.50
C GLY A 244 4.39 29.09 -2.13
N GLU A 245 3.67 28.45 -3.05
CA GLU A 245 2.46 27.71 -2.71
C GLU A 245 2.78 26.51 -1.81
N TYR A 246 1.91 26.27 -0.82
CA TYR A 246 1.97 25.14 0.09
C TYR A 246 0.56 24.71 0.50
N PRO A 247 0.38 23.47 1.01
CA PRO A 247 -0.92 23.01 1.47
C PRO A 247 -1.45 23.86 2.62
N GLN A 248 -2.57 24.55 2.39
CA GLN A 248 -3.17 25.49 3.36
C GLN A 248 -3.93 24.78 4.49
N THR A 249 -4.34 23.53 4.27
CA THR A 249 -5.04 22.74 5.29
C THR A 249 -4.04 21.82 5.98
N ALA A 250 -3.87 22.00 7.29
CA ALA A 250 -3.05 21.10 8.09
C ALA A 250 -3.70 19.71 8.15
N PRO A 251 -2.93 18.62 8.01
CA PRO A 251 -3.43 17.29 8.27
C PRO A 251 -3.83 17.13 9.75
N PRO A 252 -4.85 16.31 10.05
CA PRO A 252 -5.17 16.00 11.44
C PRO A 252 -4.00 15.24 12.07
N ARG A 253 -3.67 15.60 13.32
CA ARG A 253 -2.82 14.76 14.17
C ARG A 253 -3.56 13.48 14.55
N PRO A 254 -2.84 12.37 14.83
CA PRO A 254 -3.44 11.16 15.36
C PRO A 254 -4.39 11.40 16.54
N GLN A 255 -5.58 10.81 16.46
CA GLN A 255 -6.62 10.90 17.48
C GLN A 255 -7.20 9.53 17.83
N GLY A 256 -7.77 9.41 19.04
CA GLY A 256 -8.38 8.17 19.50
C GLY A 256 -7.43 6.97 19.35
N VAL A 257 -7.89 5.92 18.67
CA VAL A 257 -7.13 4.68 18.46
C VAL A 257 -5.87 4.87 17.63
N GLU A 258 -5.76 5.90 16.79
CA GLU A 258 -4.54 6.18 16.02
C GLU A 258 -3.34 6.48 16.94
N ARG A 259 -3.59 7.00 18.15
CA ARG A 259 -2.55 7.26 19.15
C ARG A 259 -2.01 6.00 19.82
N ASN A 260 -2.71 4.89 19.64
CA ASN A 260 -2.30 3.61 20.16
C ASN A 260 -1.35 2.85 19.23
N ALA A 261 -0.93 3.45 18.11
CA ALA A 261 0.01 2.82 17.22
C ALA A 261 1.42 2.75 17.82
N VAL A 262 2.04 1.58 17.70
CA VAL A 262 3.48 1.36 17.81
C VAL A 262 3.97 0.92 16.43
N VAL A 263 4.90 1.68 15.85
CA VAL A 263 5.49 1.38 14.55
C VAL A 263 6.96 1.02 14.75
N THR A 264 7.38 -0.15 14.28
CA THR A 264 8.79 -0.56 14.31
C THR A 264 9.33 -0.73 12.90
N LEU A 265 10.55 -0.27 12.64
CA LEU A 265 11.18 -0.35 11.33
C LEU A 265 12.59 -0.95 11.42
N TRP A 266 12.96 -1.72 10.40
CA TRP A 266 14.30 -2.29 10.21
C TRP A 266 14.78 -2.06 8.77
N ASP A 267 16.03 -1.67 8.59
CA ASP A 267 16.70 -1.78 7.28
C ASP A 267 16.96 -3.27 6.97
N TRP A 268 16.74 -3.70 5.72
CA TRP A 268 16.91 -5.12 5.35
C TRP A 268 17.38 -5.39 3.92
N ALA A 269 17.58 -4.36 3.11
CA ALA A 269 18.08 -4.47 1.74
C ALA A 269 19.25 -3.49 1.50
N ASP A 270 19.78 -3.42 0.29
CA ASP A 270 20.84 -2.46 -0.08
C ASP A 270 20.29 -1.12 -0.62
N PRO A 271 21.11 -0.06 -0.73
CA PRO A 271 20.66 1.27 -1.17
C PRO A 271 20.18 1.38 -2.62
N LYS A 272 20.44 0.36 -3.46
CA LYS A 272 20.04 0.31 -4.88
C LYS A 272 18.84 -0.62 -5.08
N ALA A 273 18.62 -1.53 -4.16
CA ALA A 273 17.49 -2.45 -4.15
C ALA A 273 16.15 -1.72 -4.00
N TYR A 274 15.18 -2.19 -4.78
CA TYR A 274 13.77 -1.85 -4.65
C TYR A 274 13.00 -3.11 -4.24
N LEU A 275 12.14 -2.98 -3.24
CA LEU A 275 11.24 -4.03 -2.76
C LEU A 275 9.81 -3.84 -3.24
N HIS A 276 9.16 -4.89 -3.69
CA HIS A 276 7.74 -4.86 -4.05
C HIS A 276 6.86 -5.35 -2.90
N ASP A 277 7.17 -6.49 -2.31
CA ASP A 277 6.24 -7.21 -1.43
C ASP A 277 6.98 -7.88 -0.27
N GLU A 278 6.23 -8.41 0.71
CA GLU A 278 6.74 -9.12 1.87
C GLU A 278 5.86 -10.30 2.30
N VAL A 279 6.41 -11.21 3.11
CA VAL A 279 5.64 -12.25 3.81
C VAL A 279 6.21 -12.53 5.19
N SER A 280 5.30 -12.70 6.14
CA SER A 280 5.55 -12.93 7.56
C SER A 280 4.93 -14.23 8.06
N SER A 281 3.78 -14.68 7.51
CA SER A 281 3.06 -15.89 7.95
C SER A 281 2.20 -16.51 6.84
N ASP A 282 1.68 -17.72 7.08
CA ASP A 282 0.56 -18.27 6.30
C ASP A 282 -0.70 -17.45 6.60
N LYS A 283 -1.30 -16.87 5.56
CA LYS A 283 -2.51 -16.03 5.65
C LYS A 283 -3.73 -16.76 6.20
N ARG A 284 -3.78 -18.09 6.07
CA ARG A 284 -4.88 -18.94 6.58
C ARG A 284 -4.73 -19.20 8.07
N ASN A 285 -3.51 -19.14 8.58
CA ASN A 285 -3.19 -19.32 9.99
C ASN A 285 -2.04 -18.39 10.40
N PRO A 286 -2.34 -17.23 11.00
CA PRO A 286 -1.33 -16.21 11.31
C PRO A 286 -0.38 -16.63 12.45
N ARG A 287 -0.51 -17.86 12.98
CA ARG A 287 0.38 -18.41 14.01
C ARG A 287 1.52 -19.24 13.41
N VAL A 288 1.64 -19.28 12.09
CA VAL A 288 2.79 -19.89 11.41
C VAL A 288 3.97 -18.92 11.49
N ASN A 289 5.20 -19.44 11.49
CA ASN A 289 6.43 -18.64 11.51
C ASN A 289 6.54 -17.65 12.69
N ARG A 290 6.03 -18.04 13.88
CA ARG A 290 6.10 -17.21 15.09
C ARG A 290 7.52 -16.79 15.40
N ASN A 291 7.71 -15.50 15.62
CA ASN A 291 8.98 -14.82 15.84
C ASN A 291 10.03 -15.06 14.74
N GLY A 292 9.65 -15.72 13.65
CA GLY A 292 10.55 -16.08 12.59
C GLY A 292 10.81 -14.93 11.62
N PRO A 293 11.71 -15.14 10.66
CA PRO A 293 12.10 -14.10 9.72
C PRO A 293 10.92 -13.66 8.84
N ILE A 294 10.95 -12.38 8.45
CA ILE A 294 10.07 -11.82 7.41
C ILE A 294 10.89 -11.75 6.13
N TYR A 295 10.31 -12.09 4.99
CA TYR A 295 11.00 -12.16 3.69
C TYR A 295 10.46 -11.13 2.71
N GLY A 296 11.31 -10.52 1.88
CA GLY A 296 10.95 -9.47 0.92
C GLY A 296 11.24 -9.81 -0.55
N ALA A 297 10.52 -9.19 -1.49
CA ALA A 297 10.62 -9.45 -2.94
C ALA A 297 11.27 -8.29 -3.69
N LEU A 298 12.46 -8.52 -4.22
CA LEU A 298 13.24 -7.52 -4.94
C LEU A 298 12.87 -7.43 -6.43
N GLU A 299 11.60 -7.13 -6.71
CA GLU A 299 11.08 -7.08 -8.07
C GLU A 299 11.98 -6.22 -8.97
N SER A 300 12.40 -6.79 -10.10
CA SER A 300 13.33 -6.19 -11.07
C SER A 300 14.73 -5.84 -10.55
N SER A 301 14.93 -5.65 -9.24
CA SER A 301 16.09 -4.95 -8.71
C SER A 301 17.29 -5.88 -8.48
N ALA A 302 17.13 -6.99 -7.74
CA ALA A 302 18.22 -7.94 -7.46
C ALA A 302 17.73 -9.39 -7.29
N ASP A 303 18.65 -10.36 -7.37
CA ASP A 303 18.36 -11.81 -7.30
C ASP A 303 18.60 -12.40 -5.89
N TYR A 304 17.99 -11.80 -4.88
CA TYR A 304 17.93 -12.35 -3.52
C TYR A 304 16.63 -11.95 -2.81
N LEU A 305 16.25 -12.72 -1.79
CA LEU A 305 15.23 -12.34 -0.82
C LEU A 305 15.93 -11.71 0.39
N PRO A 306 15.72 -10.43 0.71
CA PRO A 306 16.07 -9.94 2.04
C PRO A 306 15.21 -10.64 3.09
N ALA A 307 15.82 -10.92 4.23
CA ALA A 307 15.14 -11.49 5.38
C ALA A 307 15.52 -10.73 6.64
N ILE A 308 14.53 -10.30 7.43
CA ILE A 308 14.74 -9.67 8.73
C ILE A 308 14.33 -10.64 9.83
N ASP A 309 15.25 -10.94 10.76
CA ASP A 309 14.90 -11.56 12.03
C ASP A 309 14.48 -10.45 13.01
N PRO A 310 13.20 -10.34 13.38
CA PRO A 310 12.71 -9.27 14.23
C PRO A 310 13.12 -9.43 15.70
N VAL A 311 13.59 -10.61 16.13
CA VAL A 311 14.07 -10.89 17.49
C VAL A 311 15.56 -10.58 17.62
N ALA A 312 16.35 -11.03 16.66
CA ALA A 312 17.80 -10.79 16.65
C ALA A 312 18.16 -9.39 16.09
N HIS A 313 17.22 -8.73 15.41
CA HIS A 313 17.43 -7.47 14.68
C HIS A 313 18.55 -7.58 13.63
N THR A 314 18.58 -8.71 12.93
CA THR A 314 19.59 -9.02 11.89
C THR A 314 18.95 -9.13 10.52
N ALA A 315 19.51 -8.44 9.54
CA ALA A 315 19.16 -8.59 8.14
C ALA A 315 20.07 -9.63 7.46
N THR A 316 19.49 -10.52 6.67
CA THR A 316 20.20 -11.55 5.88
C THR A 316 19.64 -11.61 4.46
N GLN A 317 20.29 -12.38 3.59
CA GLN A 317 19.89 -12.52 2.19
C GLN A 317 19.83 -14.00 1.80
N VAL A 318 18.76 -14.39 1.11
CA VAL A 318 18.61 -15.71 0.50
C VAL A 318 18.77 -15.56 -1.01
N LYS A 319 19.85 -16.09 -1.56
CA LYS A 319 20.11 -16.00 -3.01
C LYS A 319 19.03 -16.73 -3.81
N LEU A 320 18.49 -16.05 -4.82
CA LEU A 320 17.59 -16.66 -5.81
C LEU A 320 18.39 -17.17 -7.01
N ALA A 321 17.82 -18.15 -7.71
CA ALA A 321 18.40 -18.72 -8.91
C ALA A 321 17.32 -18.95 -9.97
N VAL A 322 17.74 -18.88 -11.23
CA VAL A 322 16.96 -19.33 -12.39
C VAL A 322 17.42 -20.74 -12.78
N ARG A 323 16.52 -21.51 -13.41
CA ARG A 323 16.80 -22.84 -13.94
C ARG A 323 17.60 -22.75 -15.24
N ASP A 324 17.25 -21.80 -16.11
CA ASP A 324 17.95 -21.54 -17.37
C ASP A 324 18.78 -20.24 -17.25
N PRO A 325 20.11 -20.29 -17.38
CA PRO A 325 20.97 -19.11 -17.30
C PRO A 325 20.72 -18.09 -18.43
N ASN A 326 20.08 -18.48 -19.53
CA ASN A 326 19.67 -17.57 -20.60
C ASN A 326 18.44 -16.73 -20.25
N THR A 327 17.88 -16.90 -19.05
CA THR A 327 16.77 -16.06 -18.56
C THR A 327 17.19 -14.58 -18.59
N PRO A 328 16.39 -13.71 -19.23
CA PRO A 328 16.79 -12.31 -19.42
C PRO A 328 16.80 -11.54 -18.10
N SER A 329 17.89 -10.81 -17.85
CA SER A 329 18.00 -9.86 -16.75
C SER A 329 17.29 -8.54 -17.09
N THR A 330 16.68 -7.90 -16.09
CA THR A 330 16.21 -6.51 -16.19
C THR A 330 17.33 -5.51 -16.49
N GLY A 331 18.58 -5.88 -16.22
CA GLY A 331 19.76 -5.06 -16.52
C GLY A 331 20.08 -4.94 -18.02
N ALA A 332 19.41 -5.74 -18.87
CA ALA A 332 19.46 -5.57 -20.32
C ALA A 332 18.81 -4.25 -20.75
N THR A 333 17.83 -3.73 -19.99
CA THR A 333 17.24 -2.42 -20.22
C THR A 333 18.18 -1.33 -19.72
N LYS A 334 18.70 -0.51 -20.64
CA LYS A 334 19.52 0.65 -20.30
C LYS A 334 18.66 1.83 -19.82
N PRO A 335 19.19 2.73 -18.98
CA PRO A 335 18.52 3.98 -18.64
C PRO A 335 18.17 4.77 -19.90
N ALA A 336 16.98 5.36 -19.96
CA ALA A 336 16.60 6.21 -21.08
C ALA A 336 17.39 7.53 -21.11
N ALA A 337 17.73 8.04 -19.93
CA ALA A 337 18.67 9.11 -19.69
C ALA A 337 19.32 8.93 -18.29
N PRO A 338 20.47 9.57 -18.01
CA PRO A 338 21.15 9.47 -16.73
C PRO A 338 20.25 9.86 -15.56
N SER A 339 20.29 9.05 -14.49
CA SER A 339 19.65 9.33 -13.22
C SER A 339 20.38 10.47 -12.48
N PRO A 340 19.66 11.43 -11.86
CA PRO A 340 20.29 12.46 -11.02
C PRO A 340 20.93 11.89 -9.74
N TYR A 341 20.71 10.62 -9.43
CA TYR A 341 21.26 9.94 -8.25
C TYR A 341 22.35 8.92 -8.62
N TRP A 342 22.18 8.22 -9.74
CA TRP A 342 23.02 7.06 -10.11
C TRP A 342 23.73 7.20 -11.47
N GLY A 343 23.54 8.32 -12.18
CA GLY A 343 24.11 8.52 -13.52
C GLY A 343 23.58 7.46 -14.50
N GLU A 344 24.49 6.90 -15.30
CA GLU A 344 24.18 5.85 -16.28
C GLU A 344 24.18 4.43 -15.68
N GLU A 345 24.38 4.31 -14.36
CA GLU A 345 24.43 3.00 -13.71
C GLU A 345 23.08 2.26 -13.81
N VAL A 346 23.15 0.99 -14.22
CA VAL A 346 22.03 0.04 -14.24
C VAL A 346 21.91 -0.58 -12.84
N ILE A 347 20.96 -0.09 -12.05
CA ILE A 347 20.76 -0.53 -10.66
C ILE A 347 19.74 -1.65 -10.50
N TRP A 348 18.93 -1.91 -11.52
CA TRP A 348 18.03 -3.07 -11.57
C TRP A 348 18.61 -4.13 -12.50
N ASN A 349 18.97 -5.29 -11.94
CA ASN A 349 19.70 -6.32 -12.66
C ASN A 349 19.20 -7.77 -12.43
N SER A 350 18.01 -7.93 -11.88
CA SER A 350 17.43 -9.23 -11.55
C SER A 350 17.06 -10.09 -12.77
N GLN A 351 17.44 -11.37 -12.75
CA GLN A 351 16.92 -12.43 -13.63
C GLN A 351 15.67 -13.09 -13.04
N ALA A 352 15.71 -13.45 -11.75
CA ALA A 352 14.64 -14.17 -11.05
C ALA A 352 13.38 -13.29 -10.93
N ASN A 353 13.55 -11.99 -10.74
CA ASN A 353 12.46 -11.00 -10.72
C ASN A 353 11.32 -11.41 -9.79
N ALA A 354 11.65 -11.77 -8.56
CA ALA A 354 10.68 -12.14 -7.54
C ALA A 354 9.69 -11.00 -7.30
N HIS A 355 8.40 -11.30 -7.27
CA HIS A 355 7.35 -10.28 -7.19
C HIS A 355 6.60 -10.30 -5.87
N SER A 356 5.94 -11.42 -5.57
CA SER A 356 5.05 -11.59 -4.42
C SER A 356 5.25 -12.96 -3.80
N PHE A 357 4.65 -13.15 -2.63
CA PHE A 357 4.77 -14.36 -1.84
C PHE A 357 3.45 -14.95 -1.39
N ALA A 358 3.50 -16.21 -1.01
CA ALA A 358 2.62 -16.80 -0.01
C ALA A 358 3.45 -17.74 0.88
N MET A 359 3.09 -17.88 2.14
CA MET A 359 3.70 -18.86 3.04
C MET A 359 2.72 -20.00 3.29
N ASP A 360 3.21 -21.23 3.28
CA ASP A 360 2.40 -22.39 3.60
C ASP A 360 2.43 -22.74 5.09
N ALA A 361 1.61 -23.71 5.51
CA ALA A 361 1.47 -24.12 6.89
C ALA A 361 2.79 -24.55 7.56
N GLN A 362 3.78 -24.95 6.75
CA GLN A 362 5.06 -25.48 7.20
C GLN A 362 6.13 -24.38 7.31
N GLY A 363 5.78 -23.14 6.98
CA GLY A 363 6.66 -21.97 6.98
C GLY A 363 7.49 -21.84 5.70
N ARG A 364 7.19 -22.59 4.63
CA ARG A 364 7.91 -22.46 3.36
C ARG A 364 7.37 -21.27 2.58
N VAL A 365 8.27 -20.54 1.94
CA VAL A 365 7.99 -19.30 1.21
C VAL A 365 7.85 -19.64 -0.27
N TRP A 366 6.64 -19.51 -0.79
CA TRP A 366 6.31 -19.66 -2.21
C TRP A 366 6.39 -18.30 -2.89
N ILE A 367 7.00 -18.23 -4.06
CA ILE A 367 7.47 -16.99 -4.67
C ILE A 367 7.04 -16.96 -6.13
N ALA A 368 6.36 -15.90 -6.57
CA ALA A 368 6.21 -15.64 -8.00
C ALA A 368 7.55 -15.13 -8.56
N SER A 369 8.25 -15.98 -9.32
CA SER A 369 9.62 -15.76 -9.79
C SER A 369 9.83 -16.34 -11.19
N ARG A 370 10.55 -15.63 -12.05
CA ARG A 370 11.07 -16.21 -13.30
C ARG A 370 12.07 -17.31 -12.97
N VAL A 371 11.98 -18.41 -13.72
CA VAL A 371 12.94 -19.51 -13.65
C VAL A 371 13.54 -19.84 -15.01
N ARG A 372 12.92 -19.38 -16.11
CA ARG A 372 13.35 -19.61 -17.50
C ARG A 372 12.97 -18.44 -18.43
N PRO A 373 13.45 -18.41 -19.68
CA PRO A 373 12.88 -17.56 -20.74
C PRO A 373 11.39 -17.80 -20.97
N ASN A 374 10.74 -16.86 -21.68
CA ASN A 374 9.28 -16.83 -21.80
C ASN A 374 8.66 -18.08 -22.43
N GLN A 375 9.39 -18.79 -23.30
CA GLN A 375 8.87 -19.97 -24.00
C GLN A 375 8.52 -21.09 -23.02
N THR A 376 7.28 -21.56 -23.03
CA THR A 376 6.76 -22.58 -22.09
C THR A 376 7.26 -23.98 -22.39
N SER A 377 7.17 -24.93 -21.47
CA SER A 377 7.46 -26.34 -21.76
C SER A 377 6.51 -26.93 -22.84
N PRO A 378 6.91 -27.93 -23.65
CA PRO A 378 6.07 -28.46 -24.73
C PRO A 378 4.67 -28.94 -24.29
N PHE A 379 4.55 -29.50 -23.08
CA PHE A 379 3.26 -29.96 -22.55
C PHE A 379 2.26 -28.81 -22.25
N CYS A 380 2.71 -27.56 -22.28
CA CYS A 380 1.85 -26.38 -22.12
C CYS A 380 1.15 -25.97 -23.42
N ARG A 381 1.59 -26.52 -24.57
CA ARG A 381 1.25 -26.03 -25.91
C ARG A 381 0.28 -26.98 -26.62
N GLU A 382 -0.15 -26.56 -27.80
CA GLU A 382 -1.02 -27.36 -28.67
C GLU A 382 -0.41 -28.74 -28.97
N GLY A 383 -1.27 -29.77 -29.01
CA GLY A 383 -0.85 -31.17 -29.17
C GLY A 383 -0.54 -31.91 -27.85
N SER A 384 -0.60 -31.22 -26.71
CA SER A 384 -0.42 -31.83 -25.39
C SER A 384 -1.64 -32.66 -24.95
N THR A 385 -1.39 -33.64 -24.07
CA THR A 385 -2.45 -34.41 -23.36
C THR A 385 -2.84 -33.78 -22.02
N HIS A 386 -2.19 -32.69 -21.61
CA HIS A 386 -2.54 -32.00 -20.37
C HIS A 386 -3.93 -31.34 -20.51
N PRO A 387 -4.91 -31.58 -19.61
CA PRO A 387 -6.28 -31.10 -19.76
C PRO A 387 -6.39 -29.58 -19.99
N SER A 388 -5.62 -28.78 -19.25
CA SER A 388 -5.61 -27.32 -19.44
C SER A 388 -5.01 -26.89 -20.79
N ALA A 389 -4.03 -27.63 -21.32
CA ALA A 389 -3.42 -27.30 -22.61
C ALA A 389 -4.32 -27.68 -23.78
N GLN A 390 -5.10 -28.76 -23.65
CA GLN A 390 -6.15 -29.12 -24.60
C GLN A 390 -7.27 -28.07 -24.63
N ALA A 391 -7.63 -27.52 -23.47
CA ALA A 391 -8.65 -26.47 -23.38
C ALA A 391 -8.12 -25.10 -23.86
N PHE A 392 -6.90 -24.73 -23.50
CA PHE A 392 -6.29 -23.45 -23.85
C PHE A 392 -4.76 -23.52 -23.80
N PRO A 393 -4.05 -23.74 -24.92
CA PRO A 393 -2.60 -23.85 -24.93
C PRO A 393 -1.91 -22.51 -24.67
N ILE A 394 -0.78 -22.53 -23.95
CA ILE A 394 0.02 -21.35 -23.61
C ILE A 394 1.44 -21.51 -24.18
N ASN A 395 1.77 -20.69 -25.17
CA ASN A 395 3.08 -20.71 -25.84
C ASN A 395 4.16 -19.95 -25.06
N GLN A 396 3.76 -18.92 -24.31
CA GLN A 396 4.67 -18.05 -23.57
C GLN A 396 4.08 -17.63 -22.23
N SER A 397 4.95 -17.51 -21.22
CA SER A 397 4.61 -17.09 -19.85
C SER A 397 5.71 -16.20 -19.28
N GLY A 398 5.35 -15.23 -18.43
CA GLY A 398 6.31 -14.36 -17.75
C GLY A 398 7.04 -15.04 -16.58
N ARG A 399 6.62 -14.75 -15.34
CA ARG A 399 7.13 -15.40 -14.11
C ARG A 399 6.52 -16.80 -13.92
N GLN A 400 7.27 -17.71 -13.30
CA GLN A 400 6.83 -19.02 -12.83
C GLN A 400 6.84 -19.03 -11.28
N VAL A 401 7.25 -20.12 -10.65
CA VAL A 401 7.26 -20.25 -9.19
C VAL A 401 8.65 -20.65 -8.68
N ALA A 402 9.03 -20.14 -7.52
CA ALA A 402 10.11 -20.70 -6.71
C ALA A 402 9.61 -20.95 -5.28
N MET A 403 10.24 -21.88 -4.58
CA MET A 403 9.95 -22.18 -3.18
C MET A 403 11.25 -22.14 -2.38
N TYR A 404 11.28 -21.34 -1.32
CA TYR A 404 12.33 -21.37 -0.31
C TYR A 404 11.84 -22.09 0.94
N ASP A 405 12.63 -23.06 1.42
CA ASP A 405 12.38 -23.75 2.69
C ASP A 405 13.39 -23.26 3.74
N PRO A 406 12.96 -22.42 4.71
CA PRO A 406 13.83 -21.91 5.77
C PRO A 406 14.48 -23.01 6.63
N LYS A 407 13.85 -24.19 6.75
CA LYS A 407 14.39 -25.28 7.59
C LYS A 407 15.61 -25.93 6.96
N THR A 408 15.64 -26.01 5.63
CA THR A 408 16.74 -26.64 4.88
C THR A 408 17.66 -25.63 4.20
N GLY A 409 17.26 -24.35 4.13
CA GLY A 409 17.96 -23.32 3.39
C GLY A 409 17.87 -23.48 1.86
N LYS A 410 17.03 -24.39 1.36
CA LYS A 410 16.97 -24.75 -0.06
C LYS A 410 15.99 -23.85 -0.82
N VAL A 411 16.44 -23.31 -1.96
CA VAL A 411 15.58 -22.71 -2.98
C VAL A 411 15.34 -23.73 -4.10
N THR A 412 14.08 -23.94 -4.46
CA THR A 412 13.65 -24.87 -5.52
C THR A 412 12.89 -24.08 -6.59
N THR A 413 13.30 -24.20 -7.85
CA THR A 413 12.58 -23.60 -8.99
C THR A 413 11.49 -24.54 -9.47
N ILE A 414 10.34 -24.00 -9.88
CA ILE A 414 9.15 -24.74 -10.32
C ILE A 414 8.66 -24.12 -11.64
N ASP A 415 8.57 -24.92 -12.71
CA ASP A 415 8.14 -24.44 -14.02
C ASP A 415 6.62 -24.56 -14.21
N THR A 416 5.93 -23.41 -14.16
CA THR A 416 4.51 -23.30 -14.51
C THR A 416 4.31 -22.88 -15.96
N CYS A 417 3.27 -23.41 -16.61
CA CYS A 417 2.86 -23.06 -17.97
C CYS A 417 2.29 -21.64 -18.06
N PHE A 418 1.63 -21.18 -17.01
CA PHE A 418 1.03 -19.84 -16.92
C PHE A 418 1.99 -18.85 -16.24
N GLY A 419 1.81 -17.57 -16.55
CA GLY A 419 2.50 -16.48 -15.86
C GLY A 419 1.98 -16.28 -14.44
N THR A 420 2.85 -15.90 -13.51
CA THR A 420 2.50 -15.64 -12.11
C THR A 420 2.75 -14.18 -11.70
N HIS A 421 2.03 -13.72 -10.68
CA HIS A 421 2.19 -12.40 -10.08
C HIS A 421 1.85 -12.46 -8.58
N HIS A 422 0.71 -11.94 -8.12
CA HIS A 422 0.23 -12.23 -6.76
C HIS A 422 -0.25 -13.69 -6.67
N LEU A 423 -0.15 -14.27 -5.48
CA LEU A 423 -0.46 -15.65 -5.18
C LEU A 423 -1.06 -15.77 -3.77
N ASN A 424 -2.04 -16.65 -3.60
CA ASN A 424 -2.64 -16.92 -2.30
C ASN A 424 -3.08 -18.38 -2.19
N PHE A 425 -2.89 -18.97 -1.01
CA PHE A 425 -3.36 -20.32 -0.70
C PHE A 425 -4.88 -20.35 -0.49
N ALA A 426 -5.52 -21.38 -1.02
CA ALA A 426 -6.87 -21.77 -0.66
C ALA A 426 -6.87 -22.57 0.66
N GLU A 427 -8.00 -22.51 1.38
CA GLU A 427 -8.28 -23.36 2.53
C GLU A 427 -8.92 -24.67 2.03
N ASP A 428 -8.13 -25.51 1.35
CA ASP A 428 -8.58 -26.78 0.79
C ASP A 428 -7.62 -27.94 1.13
N ALA A 429 -8.02 -29.17 0.80
CA ALA A 429 -7.24 -30.38 1.13
C ALA A 429 -5.94 -30.53 0.33
N SER A 430 -5.76 -29.73 -0.72
CA SER A 430 -4.62 -29.78 -1.65
C SER A 430 -3.57 -28.72 -1.35
N ASP A 431 -3.84 -27.82 -0.40
CA ASP A 431 -3.08 -26.58 -0.23
C ASP A 431 -2.90 -25.88 -1.58
N THR A 432 -4.01 -25.71 -2.31
CA THR A 432 -3.97 -25.15 -3.68
C THR A 432 -3.52 -23.69 -3.63
N LEU A 433 -2.47 -23.38 -4.39
CA LEU A 433 -1.98 -22.03 -4.57
C LEU A 433 -2.58 -21.45 -5.86
N TRP A 434 -3.28 -20.32 -5.77
CA TRP A 434 -3.91 -19.64 -6.89
C TRP A 434 -3.13 -18.40 -7.29
N PHE A 435 -3.08 -18.12 -8.60
CA PHE A 435 -2.23 -17.07 -9.16
C PHE A 435 -3.01 -16.11 -10.06
N CYS A 436 -2.60 -14.85 -10.04
CA CYS A 436 -2.83 -13.91 -11.13
C CYS A 436 -1.56 -13.77 -11.99
N GLY A 437 -1.58 -12.89 -12.99
CA GLY A 437 -0.46 -12.71 -13.93
C GLY A 437 -0.46 -13.67 -15.13
N GLY A 438 -1.45 -14.55 -15.22
CA GLY A 438 -1.65 -15.48 -16.34
C GLY A 438 -2.21 -14.84 -17.61
N GLY A 439 -2.57 -13.54 -17.58
CA GLY A 439 -3.22 -12.85 -18.69
C GLY A 439 -4.64 -13.38 -18.91
N PRO A 440 -4.93 -14.06 -20.04
CA PRO A 440 -6.27 -14.56 -20.35
C PRO A 440 -6.72 -15.77 -19.51
N VAL A 441 -5.88 -16.29 -18.61
CA VAL A 441 -6.15 -17.46 -17.77
C VAL A 441 -5.88 -17.20 -16.29
N VAL A 442 -6.55 -17.98 -15.44
CA VAL A 442 -6.27 -18.11 -14.01
C VAL A 442 -5.62 -19.47 -13.78
N GLY A 443 -4.44 -19.47 -13.16
CA GLY A 443 -3.64 -20.66 -12.89
C GLY A 443 -3.70 -21.08 -11.42
N TRP A 444 -3.55 -22.39 -11.17
CA TRP A 444 -3.40 -22.95 -9.84
C TRP A 444 -2.30 -24.00 -9.77
N PHE A 445 -1.82 -24.26 -8.56
CA PHE A 445 -0.79 -25.25 -8.28
C PHE A 445 -1.14 -26.03 -7.00
N ASN A 446 -1.27 -27.35 -7.10
CA ASN A 446 -1.46 -28.28 -6.00
C ASN A 446 -0.11 -28.51 -5.31
N THR A 447 0.15 -27.74 -4.25
CA THR A 447 1.44 -27.78 -3.57
C THR A 447 1.66 -29.12 -2.88
N LYS A 448 0.62 -29.74 -2.30
CA LYS A 448 0.73 -31.03 -1.63
C LYS A 448 1.17 -32.14 -2.58
N LEU A 449 0.52 -32.26 -3.74
CA LEU A 449 0.89 -33.24 -4.76
C LEU A 449 2.34 -33.03 -5.24
N TYR A 450 2.74 -31.78 -5.47
CA TYR A 450 4.13 -31.47 -5.85
C TYR A 450 5.13 -31.91 -4.78
N LEU A 451 4.85 -31.64 -3.51
CA LEU A 451 5.76 -31.99 -2.42
C LEU A 451 5.86 -33.50 -2.20
N GLU A 452 4.80 -34.25 -2.49
CA GLU A 452 4.79 -35.72 -2.42
C GLU A 452 5.52 -36.37 -3.60
N THR A 453 5.44 -35.78 -4.81
CA THR A 453 5.84 -36.45 -6.06
C THR A 453 6.99 -35.81 -6.83
N GLY A 454 7.23 -34.51 -6.61
CA GLY A 454 8.11 -33.68 -7.42
C GLY A 454 7.60 -33.38 -8.85
N ASP A 455 6.39 -33.80 -9.21
CA ASP A 455 5.87 -33.72 -10.58
C ASP A 455 5.19 -32.36 -10.84
N GLU A 456 5.95 -31.43 -11.42
CA GLU A 456 5.48 -30.07 -11.76
C GLU A 456 4.33 -30.09 -12.76
N GLN A 457 4.32 -31.04 -13.71
CA GLN A 457 3.29 -31.12 -14.75
C GLN A 457 1.95 -31.57 -14.15
N LYS A 458 1.94 -32.56 -13.27
CA LYS A 458 0.70 -33.03 -12.64
C LYS A 458 0.16 -32.07 -11.57
N ALA A 459 1.04 -31.31 -10.94
CA ALA A 459 0.66 -30.40 -9.86
C ALA A 459 0.01 -29.11 -10.34
N GLN A 460 -0.03 -28.81 -11.63
CA GLN A 460 -0.49 -27.50 -12.12
C GLN A 460 -1.71 -27.60 -13.04
N GLY A 461 -2.45 -26.50 -13.14
CA GLY A 461 -3.49 -26.34 -14.14
C GLY A 461 -3.90 -24.88 -14.30
N TRP A 462 -4.63 -24.61 -15.38
CA TRP A 462 -5.19 -23.29 -15.67
C TRP A 462 -6.53 -23.39 -16.40
N THR A 463 -7.31 -22.31 -16.31
CA THR A 463 -8.59 -22.16 -17.00
C THR A 463 -8.76 -20.73 -17.50
N THR A 464 -9.49 -20.57 -18.60
CA THR A 464 -10.02 -19.29 -19.06
C THR A 464 -11.19 -18.81 -18.19
N LEU A 465 -11.50 -17.52 -18.28
CA LEU A 465 -12.67 -16.90 -17.66
C LEU A 465 -13.84 -16.92 -18.64
N VAL A 466 -14.90 -17.64 -18.29
CA VAL A 466 -16.07 -17.87 -19.14
C VAL A 466 -17.34 -17.49 -18.38
N LEU A 467 -18.09 -16.53 -18.91
CA LEU A 467 -19.40 -16.15 -18.41
C LEU A 467 -20.46 -17.11 -18.94
N ASP A 468 -21.33 -17.59 -18.05
CA ASP A 468 -22.53 -18.37 -18.37
C ASP A 468 -23.59 -17.44 -18.99
N THR A 469 -23.37 -16.98 -20.22
CA THR A 469 -24.28 -16.03 -20.89
C THR A 469 -25.54 -16.69 -21.42
N ASN A 470 -25.54 -18.01 -21.60
CA ASN A 470 -26.76 -18.75 -21.96
C ASN A 470 -27.64 -19.07 -20.73
N GLY A 471 -27.08 -18.97 -19.51
CA GLY A 471 -27.78 -18.98 -18.23
C GLY A 471 -28.14 -20.36 -17.70
N ASN A 472 -27.53 -21.43 -18.22
CA ASN A 472 -27.91 -22.80 -17.87
C ASN A 472 -27.10 -23.41 -16.69
N GLY A 473 -26.15 -22.67 -16.13
CA GLY A 473 -25.39 -23.06 -14.95
C GLY A 473 -24.25 -24.05 -15.20
N ARG A 474 -23.92 -24.34 -16.46
CA ARG A 474 -22.78 -25.19 -16.84
C ARG A 474 -21.93 -24.48 -17.87
N ARG A 475 -20.64 -24.80 -17.89
CA ARG A 475 -19.73 -24.32 -18.93
C ARG A 475 -19.96 -25.09 -20.23
N ASP A 476 -20.36 -24.39 -21.27
CA ASP A 476 -20.57 -24.89 -22.62
C ASP A 476 -19.49 -24.39 -23.59
N ALA A 477 -19.69 -24.66 -24.89
CA ALA A 477 -18.97 -23.95 -25.93
C ALA A 477 -19.20 -22.43 -25.79
N TYR A 478 -18.14 -21.64 -25.95
CA TYR A 478 -18.20 -20.20 -25.78
C TYR A 478 -17.82 -19.43 -27.05
N ALA A 479 -18.36 -18.22 -27.17
CA ALA A 479 -17.87 -17.20 -28.08
C ALA A 479 -16.57 -16.58 -27.56
N GLU A 480 -15.63 -16.28 -28.48
CA GLU A 480 -14.37 -15.60 -28.15
C GLU A 480 -14.59 -14.12 -27.79
N PRO A 481 -13.70 -13.45 -27.03
CA PRO A 481 -13.92 -12.09 -26.52
C PRO A 481 -14.32 -11.05 -27.56
N ASP A 482 -13.78 -11.13 -28.77
CA ASP A 482 -14.03 -10.23 -29.90
C ASP A 482 -15.32 -10.55 -30.69
N GLN A 483 -15.94 -11.70 -30.44
CA GLN A 483 -17.19 -12.12 -31.07
C GLN A 483 -18.42 -11.55 -30.33
N PRO A 484 -19.58 -11.38 -30.98
CA PRO A 484 -20.81 -11.02 -30.26
C PRO A 484 -21.23 -12.12 -29.27
N VAL A 485 -22.09 -11.78 -28.30
CA VAL A 485 -22.75 -12.78 -27.45
C VAL A 485 -23.68 -13.62 -28.32
N ASP A 486 -23.58 -14.95 -28.19
CA ASP A 486 -24.42 -15.93 -28.86
C ASP A 486 -25.37 -16.55 -27.82
N PRO A 487 -26.70 -16.44 -27.96
CA PRO A 487 -27.65 -16.95 -26.96
C PRO A 487 -27.57 -18.46 -26.70
N ALA A 488 -26.97 -19.24 -27.60
CA ALA A 488 -26.77 -20.68 -27.44
C ALA A 488 -25.43 -21.04 -26.78
N LYS A 489 -24.58 -20.06 -26.50
CA LYS A 489 -23.21 -20.25 -26.03
C LYS A 489 -22.89 -19.39 -24.81
N ASP A 490 -21.84 -19.80 -24.13
CA ASP A 490 -21.18 -18.99 -23.14
C ASP A 490 -20.32 -17.90 -23.79
N LYS A 491 -19.75 -17.01 -22.97
CA LYS A 491 -18.89 -15.95 -23.44
C LYS A 491 -17.56 -15.96 -22.70
N ARG A 492 -16.45 -16.19 -23.41
CA ARG A 492 -15.13 -15.97 -22.84
C ARG A 492 -14.87 -14.46 -22.73
N ILE A 493 -14.30 -14.05 -21.61
CA ILE A 493 -13.87 -12.67 -21.37
C ILE A 493 -12.36 -12.57 -21.24
N ASN A 494 -11.81 -11.41 -21.57
CA ASN A 494 -10.43 -11.07 -21.29
C ASN A 494 -10.37 -10.12 -20.08
N ALA A 495 -10.35 -10.71 -18.88
CA ALA A 495 -10.36 -10.00 -17.62
C ALA A 495 -9.13 -10.42 -16.78
N PRO A 496 -7.92 -9.98 -17.16
CA PRO A 496 -6.70 -10.42 -16.50
C PRO A 496 -6.70 -9.98 -15.04
N TYR A 497 -6.50 -10.95 -14.16
CA TYR A 497 -6.43 -10.68 -12.72
C TYR A 497 -5.18 -9.87 -12.41
N TYR A 498 -5.36 -8.83 -11.60
CA TYR A 498 -4.28 -8.13 -10.92
C TYR A 498 -4.12 -8.65 -9.49
N GLY A 499 -5.18 -8.68 -8.67
CA GLY A 499 -5.20 -9.38 -7.39
C GLY A 499 -5.77 -10.79 -7.54
N VAL A 500 -5.47 -11.70 -6.62
CA VAL A 500 -6.08 -13.03 -6.54
C VAL A 500 -6.29 -13.39 -5.07
N ALA A 501 -7.49 -13.82 -4.71
CA ALA A 501 -7.82 -14.25 -3.35
C ALA A 501 -8.83 -15.39 -3.38
N PRO A 502 -8.42 -16.61 -2.98
CA PRO A 502 -9.37 -17.67 -2.66
C PRO A 502 -10.26 -17.24 -1.49
N SER A 503 -11.58 -17.38 -1.69
CA SER A 503 -12.59 -17.08 -0.68
C SER A 503 -12.66 -18.24 0.32
N PRO A 504 -12.41 -17.99 1.62
CA PRO A 504 -12.61 -19.01 2.64
C PRO A 504 -14.10 -19.30 2.91
N ALA A 505 -15.01 -18.46 2.41
CA ALA A 505 -16.45 -18.61 2.64
C ALA A 505 -17.09 -19.70 1.76
N ASP A 506 -16.57 -19.91 0.55
CA ASP A 506 -17.21 -20.77 -0.46
C ASP A 506 -16.24 -21.44 -1.45
N GLY A 507 -14.93 -21.24 -1.32
CA GLY A 507 -13.91 -21.81 -2.20
C GLY A 507 -13.85 -21.17 -3.60
N SER A 508 -14.64 -20.13 -3.86
CA SER A 508 -14.51 -19.35 -5.11
C SER A 508 -13.23 -18.54 -5.14
N ILE A 509 -12.72 -18.23 -6.33
CA ILE A 509 -11.48 -17.47 -6.52
C ILE A 509 -11.84 -16.08 -7.01
N TRP A 510 -11.52 -15.07 -6.23
CA TRP A 510 -11.76 -13.69 -6.62
C TRP A 510 -10.52 -13.05 -7.19
N GLY A 511 -10.71 -12.18 -8.19
CA GLY A 511 -9.67 -11.33 -8.73
C GLY A 511 -10.17 -9.93 -9.05
N SER A 512 -9.27 -8.96 -8.97
CA SER A 512 -9.51 -7.59 -9.43
C SER A 512 -8.98 -7.38 -10.83
N VAL A 513 -9.61 -6.47 -11.58
CA VAL A 513 -9.22 -6.09 -12.95
C VAL A 513 -8.98 -4.59 -12.97
N THR A 514 -7.74 -4.21 -13.26
CA THR A 514 -7.29 -2.80 -13.36
C THR A 514 -7.87 -2.10 -14.60
N GLY A 515 -7.60 -0.80 -14.73
CA GLY A 515 -8.08 0.00 -15.85
C GLY A 515 -9.41 0.69 -15.56
N PHE A 516 -9.98 1.37 -16.54
CA PHE A 516 -11.16 2.20 -16.35
C PHE A 516 -12.42 1.59 -16.99
N PRO A 517 -13.52 1.40 -16.26
CA PRO A 517 -13.69 1.63 -14.81
C PRO A 517 -13.11 0.52 -13.94
N GLY A 518 -12.73 -0.62 -14.54
CA GLY A 518 -12.24 -1.81 -13.87
C GLY A 518 -13.35 -2.61 -13.18
N ALA A 519 -12.98 -3.75 -12.59
CA ALA A 519 -13.95 -4.74 -12.12
C ALA A 519 -13.40 -5.65 -11.00
N VAL A 520 -14.31 -6.42 -10.40
CA VAL A 520 -13.99 -7.65 -9.66
C VAL A 520 -14.62 -8.84 -10.37
N VAL A 521 -13.93 -9.98 -10.32
CA VAL A 521 -14.32 -11.21 -11.01
C VAL A 521 -14.31 -12.35 -10.03
N ARG A 522 -15.36 -13.15 -10.04
CA ARG A 522 -15.45 -14.40 -9.29
C ARG A 522 -15.24 -15.56 -10.25
N LEU A 523 -14.42 -16.53 -9.89
CA LEU A 523 -14.26 -17.79 -10.61
C LEU A 523 -14.70 -18.93 -9.70
N VAL A 524 -15.60 -19.78 -10.20
CA VAL A 524 -15.98 -21.04 -9.54
C VAL A 524 -15.26 -22.16 -10.28
N PRO A 525 -14.24 -22.82 -9.68
CA PRO A 525 -13.45 -23.82 -10.40
C PRO A 525 -14.28 -25.04 -10.85
N GLY A 526 -15.21 -25.51 -10.03
CA GLY A 526 -15.89 -26.80 -10.26
C GLY A 526 -14.94 -28.00 -10.11
N ALA A 527 -15.41 -29.19 -10.49
CA ALA A 527 -14.67 -30.44 -10.28
C ALA A 527 -13.51 -30.66 -11.28
N ASN A 528 -13.60 -30.09 -12.49
CA ASN A 528 -12.56 -30.16 -13.51
C ASN A 528 -12.38 -28.78 -14.15
N PRO A 529 -11.64 -27.86 -13.49
CA PRO A 529 -11.67 -26.45 -13.85
C PRO A 529 -11.41 -26.08 -15.32
N PRO A 530 -10.54 -26.77 -16.09
CA PRO A 530 -10.38 -26.50 -17.52
C PRO A 530 -11.67 -26.60 -18.34
N GLN A 531 -12.64 -27.41 -17.89
CA GLN A 531 -13.89 -27.68 -18.59
C GLN A 531 -15.12 -27.19 -17.83
N THR A 532 -15.05 -27.05 -16.50
CA THR A 532 -16.22 -26.74 -15.66
C THR A 532 -16.22 -25.32 -15.11
N ALA A 533 -15.09 -24.60 -15.14
CA ALA A 533 -15.00 -23.35 -14.41
C ALA A 533 -15.82 -22.23 -15.08
N LEU A 534 -16.68 -21.58 -14.31
CA LEU A 534 -17.49 -20.43 -14.70
C LEU A 534 -17.06 -19.18 -13.93
N ALA A 535 -17.16 -18.04 -14.60
CA ALA A 535 -16.83 -16.73 -14.06
C ALA A 535 -18.09 -15.85 -13.95
N GLU A 536 -18.05 -14.93 -12.99
CA GLU A 536 -18.97 -13.81 -12.86
C GLU A 536 -18.13 -12.52 -12.92
N TYR A 537 -18.62 -11.49 -13.59
CA TYR A 537 -17.89 -10.24 -13.82
C TYR A 537 -18.73 -9.04 -13.35
N TYR A 538 -18.15 -8.23 -12.45
CA TYR A 538 -18.81 -7.10 -11.80
C TYR A 538 -17.97 -5.83 -11.97
N GLU A 539 -18.41 -4.97 -12.87
CA GLU A 539 -17.76 -3.67 -13.11
C GLU A 539 -18.14 -2.68 -12.03
N LEU A 540 -17.19 -1.79 -11.68
CA LEU A 540 -17.51 -0.69 -10.79
C LEU A 540 -18.65 0.17 -11.35
N PRO A 541 -19.50 0.77 -10.47
CA PRO A 541 -20.70 1.45 -10.91
C PRO A 541 -20.45 2.58 -11.91
N MET A 542 -21.10 2.47 -13.07
CA MET A 542 -21.10 3.48 -14.13
C MET A 542 -22.52 3.98 -14.42
N LYS A 543 -22.65 5.26 -14.76
CA LYS A 543 -23.88 5.88 -15.23
C LYS A 543 -23.57 6.86 -16.36
N ASN A 544 -24.17 6.66 -17.53
CA ASN A 544 -23.97 7.50 -18.72
C ASN A 544 -22.50 7.69 -19.10
N GLY A 545 -21.69 6.64 -19.01
CA GLY A 545 -20.25 6.68 -19.31
C GLY A 545 -19.38 7.41 -18.27
N GLN A 546 -19.96 7.76 -17.11
CA GLN A 546 -19.24 8.34 -15.97
C GLN A 546 -19.26 7.37 -14.79
N PRO A 547 -18.19 7.30 -13.99
CA PRO A 547 -18.20 6.55 -12.74
C PRO A 547 -19.14 7.22 -11.75
N VAL A 548 -19.87 6.43 -10.97
CA VAL A 548 -20.76 6.97 -9.94
C VAL A 548 -19.95 7.58 -8.80
N GLU A 549 -18.95 6.85 -8.27
CA GLU A 549 -18.08 7.32 -7.18
C GLU A 549 -16.64 6.81 -7.33
N ALA A 550 -16.46 5.50 -7.49
CA ALA A 550 -15.15 4.87 -7.54
C ALA A 550 -14.85 4.20 -8.89
N TYR A 551 -13.56 4.10 -9.23
CA TYR A 551 -13.07 3.56 -10.50
C TYR A 551 -11.62 3.12 -10.38
N SER A 552 -11.21 2.21 -11.26
CA SER A 552 -9.85 1.72 -11.41
C SER A 552 -9.29 1.05 -10.15
N PRO A 553 -9.80 -0.14 -9.80
CA PRO A 553 -9.29 -0.92 -8.70
C PRO A 553 -7.92 -1.50 -9.02
N ARG A 554 -7.10 -1.71 -8.00
CA ARG A 554 -5.83 -2.43 -8.12
C ARG A 554 -5.81 -3.66 -7.21
N GLY A 555 -5.07 -3.65 -6.11
CA GLY A 555 -4.95 -4.81 -5.24
C GLY A 555 -6.19 -5.04 -4.41
N MET A 556 -6.46 -6.31 -4.13
CA MET A 556 -7.71 -6.77 -3.53
C MET A 556 -7.49 -7.88 -2.52
N ASP A 557 -8.48 -8.07 -1.66
CA ASP A 557 -8.56 -9.23 -0.78
C ASP A 557 -10.02 -9.59 -0.43
N VAL A 558 -10.24 -10.77 0.15
CA VAL A 558 -11.56 -11.26 0.56
C VAL A 558 -11.56 -11.50 2.07
N ASP A 559 -12.64 -11.09 2.73
CA ASP A 559 -12.83 -11.36 4.17
C ASP A 559 -13.42 -12.76 4.43
N ARG A 560 -13.51 -13.16 5.71
CA ARG A 560 -14.10 -14.48 6.04
C ARG A 560 -15.61 -14.59 5.80
N ASN A 561 -16.29 -13.49 5.48
CA ASN A 561 -17.71 -13.48 5.14
C ASN A 561 -17.94 -13.53 3.62
N GLY A 562 -16.87 -13.59 2.81
CA GLY A 562 -16.95 -13.59 1.35
C GLY A 562 -17.13 -12.20 0.74
N VAL A 563 -16.89 -11.12 1.50
CA VAL A 563 -16.90 -9.74 0.98
C VAL A 563 -15.54 -9.43 0.38
N VAL A 564 -15.56 -8.93 -0.86
CA VAL A 564 -14.37 -8.50 -1.60
C VAL A 564 -14.07 -7.05 -1.23
N TRP A 565 -12.81 -6.72 -1.00
CA TRP A 565 -12.34 -5.38 -0.70
C TRP A 565 -11.27 -4.94 -1.70
N ILE A 566 -11.41 -3.74 -2.26
CA ILE A 566 -10.54 -3.17 -3.29
C ILE A 566 -10.17 -1.71 -2.98
N GLY A 567 -8.90 -1.36 -3.19
CA GLY A 567 -8.41 0.01 -3.23
C GLY A 567 -8.49 0.53 -4.66
N THR A 568 -8.96 1.77 -4.84
CA THR A 568 -9.22 2.35 -6.16
C THR A 568 -8.39 3.60 -6.41
N ALA A 569 -7.98 3.82 -7.67
CA ALA A 569 -7.22 5.01 -8.07
C ALA A 569 -8.00 6.33 -7.85
N SER A 570 -9.31 6.23 -7.66
CA SER A 570 -10.17 7.35 -7.25
C SER A 570 -10.01 7.76 -5.78
N GLY A 571 -9.13 7.13 -4.99
CA GLY A 571 -8.90 7.47 -3.58
C GLY A 571 -9.97 6.92 -2.63
N HIS A 572 -10.46 5.70 -2.90
CA HIS A 572 -11.45 5.01 -2.07
C HIS A 572 -11.01 3.59 -1.70
N LEU A 573 -11.56 3.09 -0.60
CA LEU A 573 -11.70 1.67 -0.32
C LEU A 573 -13.14 1.28 -0.65
N VAL A 574 -13.32 0.22 -1.42
CA VAL A 574 -14.64 -0.24 -1.86
C VAL A 574 -14.82 -1.69 -1.42
N SER A 575 -16.01 -2.01 -0.89
CA SER A 575 -16.44 -3.40 -0.70
C SER A 575 -17.41 -3.83 -1.80
N PHE A 576 -17.37 -5.11 -2.14
CA PHE A 576 -18.37 -5.77 -2.97
C PHE A 576 -18.92 -7.00 -2.23
N ASP A 577 -20.22 -6.99 -1.94
CA ASP A 577 -20.94 -8.09 -1.31
C ASP A 577 -21.96 -8.70 -2.29
N ARG A 578 -21.57 -9.85 -2.86
CA ARG A 578 -22.38 -10.60 -3.83
C ARG A 578 -23.78 -10.96 -3.29
N ARG A 579 -23.96 -11.07 -1.97
CA ARG A 579 -25.26 -11.45 -1.35
C ARG A 579 -26.31 -10.35 -1.49
N ARG A 580 -25.88 -9.12 -1.83
CA ARG A 580 -26.77 -7.97 -2.05
C ARG A 580 -27.31 -7.88 -3.47
N CYS A 581 -26.75 -8.66 -4.41
CA CYS A 581 -27.20 -8.68 -5.79
C CYS A 581 -28.64 -9.17 -5.91
N LYS A 582 -29.46 -8.43 -6.66
CA LYS A 582 -30.88 -8.71 -6.89
C LYS A 582 -31.15 -9.23 -8.29
N ALA A 583 -30.37 -8.80 -9.29
CA ALA A 583 -30.47 -9.29 -10.66
C ALA A 583 -29.87 -10.71 -10.79
N PRO A 584 -30.26 -11.48 -11.82
CA PRO A 584 -29.59 -12.72 -12.16
C PRO A 584 -28.07 -12.52 -12.33
N LEU A 585 -27.30 -13.50 -11.85
CA LEU A 585 -25.83 -13.49 -11.84
C LEU A 585 -25.21 -14.21 -13.04
N ASN A 586 -26.07 -14.76 -13.90
CA ASN A 586 -25.76 -15.37 -15.19
C ASN A 586 -26.81 -14.94 -16.23
N GLY A 587 -26.63 -15.39 -17.47
CA GLY A 587 -27.47 -15.02 -18.60
C GLY A 587 -26.96 -13.79 -19.37
N PRO A 588 -27.69 -13.35 -20.41
CA PRO A 588 -27.17 -12.40 -21.41
C PRO A 588 -26.91 -10.99 -20.86
N ASN A 589 -27.50 -10.65 -19.71
CA ASN A 589 -27.36 -9.34 -19.07
C ASN A 589 -26.35 -9.35 -17.91
N ALA A 590 -25.82 -10.53 -17.52
CA ALA A 590 -24.88 -10.67 -16.41
C ALA A 590 -23.43 -10.40 -16.84
N THR A 591 -23.21 -9.24 -17.48
CA THR A 591 -21.97 -8.94 -18.23
C THR A 591 -21.17 -7.77 -17.66
N GLY A 592 -21.43 -7.40 -16.39
CA GLY A 592 -20.69 -6.34 -15.70
C GLY A 592 -21.56 -5.44 -14.82
N GLN A 593 -22.63 -4.86 -15.38
CA GLN A 593 -23.37 -3.75 -14.75
C GLN A 593 -24.62 -4.15 -13.93
N HIS A 594 -24.87 -5.45 -13.74
CA HIS A 594 -26.14 -5.98 -13.23
C HIS A 594 -26.26 -6.03 -11.68
N CYS A 595 -25.17 -5.86 -10.93
CA CYS A 595 -25.17 -5.89 -9.45
C CYS A 595 -24.48 -4.65 -8.85
N GLN A 596 -25.00 -3.47 -9.16
CA GLN A 596 -24.41 -2.22 -8.64
C GLN A 596 -24.67 -2.03 -7.15
N GLU A 597 -25.78 -2.57 -6.64
CA GLU A 597 -26.16 -2.57 -5.23
C GLU A 597 -25.24 -3.42 -4.32
N GLY A 598 -24.37 -4.24 -4.92
CA GLY A 598 -23.33 -5.00 -4.22
C GLY A 598 -22.16 -4.14 -3.76
N PHE A 599 -21.92 -2.99 -4.42
CA PHE A 599 -20.80 -2.11 -4.08
C PHE A 599 -21.12 -1.16 -2.93
N THR A 600 -20.15 -0.90 -2.06
CA THR A 600 -20.20 0.15 -1.05
C THR A 600 -18.86 0.88 -1.01
N VAL A 601 -18.91 2.20 -1.13
CA VAL A 601 -17.73 3.05 -1.32
C VAL A 601 -17.39 3.79 -0.02
N HIS A 602 -16.12 3.75 0.36
CA HIS A 602 -15.58 4.46 1.52
C HIS A 602 -14.44 5.38 1.08
N ARG A 603 -14.65 6.69 1.20
CA ARG A 603 -13.63 7.69 0.88
C ARG A 603 -12.44 7.58 1.84
N LEU A 604 -11.22 7.54 1.30
CA LEU A 604 -10.01 7.61 2.12
C LEU A 604 -9.84 9.02 2.72
N PRO A 605 -9.25 9.16 3.92
CA PRO A 605 -9.01 10.47 4.50
C PRO A 605 -8.00 11.29 3.70
N GLY A 606 -8.28 12.56 3.46
CA GLY A 606 -7.34 13.46 2.82
C GLY A 606 -8.01 14.52 1.94
N PRO A 607 -7.23 15.48 1.45
CA PRO A 607 -7.69 16.44 0.46
C PRO A 607 -7.96 15.75 -0.88
N ASN A 608 -8.83 16.36 -1.70
CA ASN A 608 -8.95 15.99 -3.11
C ASN A 608 -8.09 16.92 -3.97
N TYR A 609 -7.83 16.55 -5.22
CA TYR A 609 -7.13 17.40 -6.18
C TYR A 609 -7.90 18.68 -6.49
N LEU A 610 -7.18 19.77 -6.75
CA LEU A 610 -7.79 21.02 -7.22
C LEU A 610 -8.51 20.80 -8.56
N ASP A 611 -9.66 21.44 -8.73
CA ASP A 611 -10.51 21.38 -9.92
C ASP A 611 -11.09 19.98 -10.25
N SER A 612 -10.88 18.97 -9.38
CA SER A 612 -11.55 17.66 -9.50
C SER A 612 -13.02 17.75 -9.07
N VAL A 613 -13.91 17.17 -9.87
CA VAL A 613 -15.34 17.04 -9.53
C VAL A 613 -15.68 15.70 -8.85
N SER A 614 -14.70 14.79 -8.73
CA SER A 614 -14.87 13.53 -8.01
C SER A 614 -14.91 13.76 -6.49
N SER A 615 -15.45 12.82 -5.73
CA SER A 615 -15.46 12.88 -4.26
C SER A 615 -14.20 12.24 -3.64
N GLY A 616 -13.20 11.91 -4.44
CA GLY A 616 -12.02 11.14 -4.03
C GLY A 616 -11.08 11.82 -3.03
N SER A 617 -10.04 11.08 -2.68
CA SER A 617 -8.84 11.59 -2.01
C SER A 617 -7.70 11.63 -3.02
N ALA A 618 -6.74 12.53 -2.81
CA ALA A 618 -5.43 12.47 -3.47
C ALA A 618 -4.58 11.29 -2.95
N ASP A 619 -5.05 10.56 -1.95
CA ASP A 619 -4.47 9.25 -1.61
C ASP A 619 -4.66 8.28 -2.77
N SER A 620 -3.66 7.43 -2.97
CA SER A 620 -3.58 6.52 -4.12
C SER A 620 -3.24 5.13 -3.62
N PRO A 621 -4.25 4.36 -3.15
CA PRO A 621 -4.00 3.04 -2.59
C PRO A 621 -3.50 2.08 -3.66
N TYR A 622 -2.56 1.20 -3.31
CA TYR A 622 -2.00 0.20 -4.23
C TYR A 622 -2.62 -1.17 -4.02
N TYR A 623 -2.70 -1.62 -2.77
CA TYR A 623 -3.23 -2.94 -2.43
C TYR A 623 -4.13 -2.92 -1.19
N THR A 624 -4.99 -3.93 -1.11
CA THR A 624 -5.91 -4.14 0.00
C THR A 624 -5.59 -5.45 0.68
N PHE A 625 -5.61 -5.47 2.00
CA PHE A 625 -5.49 -6.67 2.82
C PHE A 625 -6.64 -6.68 3.82
N VAL A 626 -7.15 -7.85 4.16
CA VAL A 626 -8.12 -8.00 5.25
C VAL A 626 -7.47 -8.70 6.41
N ASP A 627 -7.38 -8.01 7.55
CA ASP A 627 -7.03 -8.64 8.81
C ASP A 627 -8.18 -9.49 9.31
N ARG A 628 -8.16 -10.77 8.92
CA ARG A 628 -9.14 -11.77 9.30
C ARG A 628 -9.06 -12.15 10.78
N PHE A 629 -7.93 -11.90 11.47
CA PHE A 629 -7.61 -12.53 12.75
C PHE A 629 -7.23 -11.55 13.87
N ASP A 630 -7.47 -10.25 13.68
CA ASP A 630 -7.05 -9.20 14.60
C ASP A 630 -5.53 -9.22 14.87
N MET A 631 -4.77 -9.40 13.80
CA MET A 631 -3.30 -9.29 13.75
C MET A 631 -2.82 -7.85 13.97
N LEU A 632 -3.64 -6.85 13.66
CA LEU A 632 -3.30 -5.45 13.91
C LEU A 632 -3.49 -5.07 15.40
N GLY A 633 -4.39 -5.76 16.11
CA GLY A 633 -4.69 -5.49 17.52
C GLY A 633 -5.78 -4.44 17.76
N THR A 634 -6.70 -4.28 16.81
CA THR A 634 -7.84 -3.36 16.91
C THR A 634 -8.99 -3.93 17.74
N GLY A 635 -8.95 -5.22 18.08
CA GLY A 635 -10.00 -5.94 18.78
C GLY A 635 -11.12 -6.43 17.86
N SER A 636 -10.94 -6.38 16.54
CA SER A 636 -11.94 -6.76 15.54
C SER A 636 -11.34 -7.67 14.47
N ASN A 637 -12.11 -8.68 14.06
CA ASN A 637 -11.79 -9.51 12.90
C ASN A 637 -12.36 -8.89 11.61
N ASN A 638 -11.84 -9.33 10.46
CA ASN A 638 -12.24 -8.86 9.13
C ASN A 638 -12.11 -7.33 8.98
N VAL A 639 -11.01 -6.76 9.46
CA VAL A 639 -10.72 -5.33 9.29
C VAL A 639 -10.02 -5.14 7.94
N PRO A 640 -10.67 -4.52 6.93
CA PRO A 640 -10.02 -4.24 5.67
C PRO A 640 -9.08 -3.02 5.83
N MET A 641 -7.93 -3.10 5.18
CA MET A 641 -6.91 -2.07 5.17
C MET A 641 -6.30 -1.90 3.79
N VAL A 642 -5.82 -0.69 3.50
CA VAL A 642 -5.17 -0.34 2.23
C VAL A 642 -3.85 0.37 2.46
N THR A 643 -2.95 0.20 1.51
CA THR A 643 -1.65 0.87 1.51
C THR A 643 -1.88 2.34 1.19
N GLY A 644 -1.90 3.20 2.21
CA GLY A 644 -2.06 4.64 2.05
C GLY A 644 -0.77 5.27 1.54
N ASN A 645 -0.52 5.15 0.24
CA ASN A 645 0.81 5.42 -0.31
C ASN A 645 1.17 6.90 -0.33
N GLU A 646 0.21 7.78 -0.62
CA GLU A 646 0.45 9.22 -0.55
C GLU A 646 0.09 9.76 0.84
N SER A 647 -0.76 9.05 1.59
CA SER A 647 -0.95 9.33 3.01
C SER A 647 0.24 8.91 3.89
N GLU A 648 1.21 8.16 3.37
CA GLU A 648 2.34 7.62 4.12
C GLU A 648 1.88 6.81 5.36
N ALA A 649 0.87 5.95 5.16
CA ALA A 649 0.20 5.24 6.25
C ALA A 649 -0.32 3.84 5.86
N LEU A 650 -0.64 3.06 6.88
CA LEU A 650 -1.66 2.02 6.81
C LEU A 650 -3.01 2.67 7.10
N VAL A 651 -3.99 2.53 6.21
CA VAL A 651 -5.36 3.03 6.43
C VAL A 651 -6.30 1.83 6.61
N ALA A 652 -7.05 1.78 7.72
CA ALA A 652 -7.94 0.67 8.04
C ALA A 652 -9.37 1.14 8.33
N LEU A 653 -10.38 0.39 7.90
CA LEU A 653 -11.77 0.63 8.25
C LEU A 653 -12.11 -0.11 9.55
N VAL A 654 -11.91 0.55 10.68
CA VAL A 654 -12.17 -0.02 12.01
C VAL A 654 -13.53 0.47 12.50
N ASN A 655 -14.45 -0.45 12.77
CA ASN A 655 -15.80 -0.13 13.26
C ASN A 655 -16.53 0.92 12.40
N GLY A 656 -16.41 0.81 11.07
CA GLY A 656 -17.03 1.71 10.10
C GLY A 656 -16.36 3.09 9.98
N ARG A 657 -15.20 3.32 10.61
CA ARG A 657 -14.44 4.57 10.51
C ARG A 657 -13.04 4.33 9.97
N MET A 658 -12.61 5.17 9.04
CA MET A 658 -11.23 5.17 8.55
C MET A 658 -10.28 5.63 9.65
N GLN A 659 -9.30 4.78 9.97
CA GLN A 659 -8.20 5.06 10.89
C GLN A 659 -6.89 5.12 10.09
N THR A 660 -6.06 6.12 10.36
CA THR A 660 -4.80 6.34 9.63
C THR A 660 -3.59 6.14 10.55
N PHE A 661 -2.89 5.02 10.38
CA PHE A 661 -1.69 4.67 11.16
C PHE A 661 -0.43 5.06 10.37
N ARG A 662 0.01 6.31 10.59
CA ARG A 662 1.11 6.97 9.86
C ARG A 662 2.49 6.35 10.14
N VAL A 663 3.35 6.35 9.14
CA VAL A 663 4.81 6.27 9.30
C VAL A 663 5.36 7.69 9.14
N PRO A 664 5.60 8.44 10.23
CA PRO A 664 6.00 9.85 10.15
C PRO A 664 7.50 10.05 9.86
N TYR A 665 8.28 8.97 9.97
CA TYR A 665 9.72 8.99 9.81
C TYR A 665 10.26 7.62 9.39
N PRO A 666 11.18 7.57 8.41
CA PRO A 666 11.45 8.65 7.46
C PRO A 666 10.21 8.95 6.61
N MET A 667 9.98 10.22 6.25
CA MET A 667 8.89 10.60 5.34
C MET A 667 9.07 9.95 3.95
N GLY A 668 7.95 9.76 3.26
CA GLY A 668 7.88 9.07 1.98
C GLY A 668 7.72 7.56 2.12
N TYR A 669 7.12 7.09 3.22
CA TYR A 669 6.65 5.71 3.30
C TYR A 669 5.66 5.44 2.17
N TYR A 670 5.84 4.31 1.50
CA TYR A 670 5.05 3.91 0.34
C TYR A 670 4.97 2.38 0.38
N GLY A 671 3.76 1.83 0.46
CA GLY A 671 3.53 0.39 0.57
C GLY A 671 2.98 -0.23 -0.71
N LYS A 672 3.05 -1.55 -0.82
CA LYS A 672 2.43 -2.31 -1.93
C LYS A 672 1.84 -3.64 -1.49
N GLY A 673 2.40 -4.26 -0.46
CA GLY A 673 1.83 -5.42 0.22
C GLY A 673 1.49 -5.12 1.67
N PHE A 674 0.67 -5.99 2.25
CA PHE A 674 0.63 -6.19 3.68
C PHE A 674 0.60 -7.69 3.95
N ASP A 675 1.18 -8.08 5.07
CA ASP A 675 0.95 -9.39 5.68
C ASP A 675 0.86 -9.25 7.20
N GLY A 676 0.39 -10.29 7.90
CA GLY A 676 0.21 -10.23 9.35
C GLY A 676 0.53 -11.54 10.06
N ARG A 677 0.92 -11.42 11.33
CA ARG A 677 1.29 -12.56 12.17
C ARG A 677 0.89 -12.36 13.63
N ILE A 678 0.56 -13.46 14.29
CA ILE A 678 0.36 -13.58 15.73
C ILE A 678 1.46 -14.49 16.28
N ASP A 679 2.50 -13.87 16.81
CA ASP A 679 3.65 -14.50 17.44
C ASP A 679 3.27 -15.19 18.76
N ASP A 680 2.51 -14.49 19.60
CA ASP A 680 2.02 -15.03 20.88
C ASP A 680 0.58 -14.55 21.17
N PRO A 681 -0.43 -15.44 21.12
CA PRO A 681 -1.80 -15.07 21.46
C PRO A 681 -1.98 -14.71 22.94
N GLY A 682 -1.07 -15.12 23.83
CA GLY A 682 -1.10 -14.80 25.26
C GLY A 682 -0.48 -13.44 25.62
N ALA A 683 0.31 -12.86 24.73
CA ALA A 683 1.00 -11.58 24.95
C ALA A 683 0.15 -10.34 24.63
N GLY A 684 -1.16 -10.51 24.40
CA GLY A 684 -2.06 -9.42 24.05
C GLY A 684 -1.66 -8.73 22.74
N TRP A 685 -1.51 -7.41 22.76
CA TRP A 685 -1.13 -6.62 21.57
C TRP A 685 0.34 -6.82 21.16
N LYS A 686 1.22 -7.21 22.10
CA LYS A 686 2.66 -7.37 21.85
C LYS A 686 2.97 -8.55 20.94
N GLY A 687 2.19 -9.62 21.07
CA GLY A 687 2.32 -10.83 20.25
C GLY A 687 1.65 -10.76 18.89
N LYS A 688 1.23 -9.56 18.45
CA LYS A 688 0.52 -9.33 17.18
C LYS A 688 1.33 -8.39 16.30
N GLY A 689 1.08 -8.38 14.99
CA GLY A 689 1.61 -7.37 14.10
C GLY A 689 1.13 -7.51 12.67
N VAL A 690 0.94 -6.37 12.02
CA VAL A 690 0.83 -6.26 10.56
C VAL A 690 2.13 -5.67 10.04
N TYR A 691 2.61 -6.18 8.91
CA TYR A 691 3.88 -5.85 8.29
C TYR A 691 3.65 -5.27 6.90
N SER A 692 4.56 -4.40 6.48
CA SER A 692 4.70 -3.92 5.11
C SER A 692 6.16 -3.60 4.82
N THR A 693 6.46 -3.18 3.60
CA THR A 693 7.78 -2.72 3.19
C THR A 693 7.74 -1.30 2.63
N PHE A 694 8.87 -0.59 2.73
CA PHE A 694 9.12 0.60 1.90
C PHE A 694 9.26 0.16 0.45
N ALA A 695 8.13 0.10 -0.24
CA ALA A 695 7.95 -0.52 -1.55
C ALA A 695 8.10 0.45 -2.73
N THR A 696 8.74 1.60 -2.51
CA THR A 696 9.00 2.58 -3.57
C THR A 696 10.10 2.08 -4.49
N ARG A 697 9.90 2.21 -5.81
CA ARG A 697 10.93 1.93 -6.83
C ARG A 697 12.12 2.89 -6.76
N ALA A 698 11.98 3.98 -6.01
CA ALA A 698 13.00 4.99 -5.80
C ALA A 698 13.14 5.28 -4.28
N PRO A 699 13.81 4.41 -3.50
CA PRO A 699 13.99 4.61 -2.05
C PRO A 699 14.73 5.93 -1.73
N PHE A 700 15.54 6.41 -2.67
CA PHE A 700 16.22 7.70 -2.62
C PHE A 700 15.29 8.92 -2.78
N HIS A 701 13.98 8.74 -3.00
CA HIS A 701 12.99 9.83 -2.94
C HIS A 701 12.43 10.07 -1.53
N ALA A 702 12.65 9.14 -0.60
CA ALA A 702 12.27 9.28 0.81
C ALA A 702 13.22 10.22 1.57
N GLU A 703 12.80 10.67 2.76
CA GLU A 703 13.64 11.43 3.68
C GLU A 703 14.96 10.71 3.95
N GLY A 704 16.09 11.40 3.77
CA GLY A 704 17.44 10.82 3.80
C GLY A 704 18.10 10.72 2.41
N GLY A 705 17.32 10.67 1.33
CA GLY A 705 17.83 10.76 -0.04
C GLY A 705 18.69 9.57 -0.48
N LYS A 706 19.69 9.82 -1.34
CA LYS A 706 20.60 8.80 -1.87
C LYS A 706 21.31 8.05 -0.73
N GLY A 707 21.28 6.72 -0.77
CA GLY A 707 21.83 5.88 0.31
C GLY A 707 20.76 5.25 1.19
N ASN A 708 19.52 5.73 1.13
CA ASN A 708 18.41 5.10 1.83
C ASN A 708 18.20 3.65 1.36
N MET A 709 18.16 2.75 2.34
CA MET A 709 17.74 1.37 2.16
C MET A 709 16.22 1.25 2.28
N SER A 710 15.65 0.27 1.60
CA SER A 710 14.28 -0.17 1.89
C SER A 710 14.22 -0.84 3.27
N LYS A 711 13.01 -0.87 3.85
CA LYS A 711 12.74 -1.19 5.25
C LYS A 711 11.53 -2.10 5.38
N VAL A 712 11.51 -2.95 6.38
CA VAL A 712 10.25 -3.52 6.90
C VAL A 712 9.64 -2.54 7.88
N VAL A 713 8.33 -2.43 7.86
CA VAL A 713 7.53 -1.70 8.84
C VAL A 713 6.59 -2.68 9.52
N LYS A 714 6.52 -2.64 10.85
CA LYS A 714 5.58 -3.39 11.68
C LYS A 714 4.65 -2.41 12.41
N TRP A 715 3.34 -2.60 12.32
CA TRP A 715 2.33 -1.91 13.13
C TRP A 715 1.76 -2.83 14.20
N GLN A 716 1.55 -2.27 15.38
CA GLN A 716 0.80 -2.88 16.47
C GLN A 716 -0.09 -1.81 17.11
N ILE A 717 -1.33 -2.17 17.44
CA ILE A 717 -2.26 -1.28 18.14
C ILE A 717 -2.40 -1.76 19.59
N ARG A 718 -1.89 -0.95 20.53
CA ARG A 718 -1.98 -1.21 21.97
C ARG A 718 -3.30 -0.69 22.58
N PRO A 719 -3.66 -1.07 23.82
CA PRO A 719 -4.89 -0.59 24.44
C PRO A 719 -4.92 0.93 24.72
N THR A 720 -3.77 1.51 25.07
CA THR A 720 -3.63 2.96 25.34
C THR A 720 -2.25 3.45 24.91
N PRO A 721 -2.01 4.77 24.72
CA PRO A 721 -0.69 5.29 24.37
C PRO A 721 0.38 5.12 25.45
N LEU A 722 0.02 4.61 26.63
CA LEU A 722 0.93 4.35 27.76
C LEU A 722 0.99 2.88 28.13
N ALA A 723 0.34 1.99 27.36
CA ALA A 723 0.49 0.56 27.57
C ALA A 723 1.93 0.16 27.22
N LYS A 724 2.56 -0.52 28.17
CA LYS A 724 3.93 -0.98 28.12
C LYS A 724 3.98 -2.37 27.53
#